data_AF-K3VUV8-F1
#
_entry.id   AF-K3VUV8-F1
#
_cell.length_a   1.000
_cell.length_b   1.000
_cell.length_c   1.000
_cell.angle_alpha   90.00
_cell.angle_beta   90.00
_cell.angle_gamma   90.00
#
_symmetry.space_group_name_H-M   'P 1'
#
loop_
_entity.id
_entity.type
_entity.pdbx_description
1 polymer ?
#
loop_
_entity_poly.entity_id
_entity_poly.type
_entity_poly.pdbx_seq_one_letter_code
_entity_poly.pdbx_strand_id
1 'polypeptide(L)'
;MACDLRFHQDGPRQSVYGQAHIPTSLPQPSAVIDKRPIRQRLRNWTATNDPEREVTHIIPDISFWSHVTNSVTRPQSTGSSELDNFKAESVGMVDGVEAIAEDEAEVSIVGHKSQTPGDLVEMKQPGSRTPLFGIYLGHFGNRHHFYTNSGRWVISLGFSAIFSVSNFVPVSQLKPILDLIPMGASADEYEELRNQEKGPGRDVGAALIAKMKKFILEADQAYQSSLNNLDRARSIVSDAKKTKYLSLFELADLLLPQGLKQGKHFPPPALYAVHTALLRNDFIFRPVSPSPDCHRKDHLFEIFPYQDFMMINRVALMVREYIHLMGRTGGKMPEKELASTAFGTFVLRAREIVLANREKRAWTTHGILAPTSGVTIKTTDWSRKHAEFIRFLEWWASYHLFEDSSHFHADGSLLLRALDLYKDVRLDQSCAWTFLQELGIISPWEIPSRYKVRFPEVKIQSGGGLIRETPTSLEDSIRPDIAEGVRKEWTNDTIFCIDAPETVLIDDGISLERTEKPDEYWLHIHTADPASGIKPNSELGRFLELIPENIYLPGHFQAMLPQEVGIDNSGDYKSESLVDQYSLAKGRPALTFSAKVNESGDLLDYKIEPGTVHNVKYLDPEDVSQFCNDPLPPATSDQTLVVGQLPDKADAPPNRPMVSAKDLDDKSKEDLLTLHRLGAAIREKRLQKGAWPIFIGGTSVTVKTGDVPLKQEEDTAVLPADPYIRVSHDKFNGASVVGNTMVLAGEIAARWCSDRKIPVPFRRDAHSKQNMPQLLDYATKELYPLVYKGISPSAAQRQELSRMTGGIELSTEPGPYFMLGLDMYTKATSPLRRFSDLIVHWQIHAALAHEREMKRSIDTEADDLNAILPFTDETLPNTLSLLRMREKMARTISRGTKEWMLMALVRAWKFEKTVPERLSFTVDARWKQGVSGRIDLFDLSANLTIDGIDGLVLVKNIKVGDKFDVELADVNVHSRQIFVKALKHHHNPNSQPALSPDSAEPTPAS
;
A
#
# COMPACT_ATOMS: atom_id res chain seq x y z
N MET A 1 19.42 29.23 46.32
CA MET A 1 18.99 29.23 47.74
C MET A 1 18.94 27.79 48.19
N ALA A 2 19.81 27.41 49.14
CA ALA A 2 19.78 26.12 49.78
C ALA A 2 18.56 26.05 50.72
N CYS A 3 17.78 24.96 50.66
CA CYS A 3 16.73 24.67 51.62
C CYS A 3 16.94 23.26 52.17
N ASP A 4 17.19 23.21 53.47
CA ASP A 4 17.27 22.05 54.33
C ASP A 4 16.00 21.20 54.31
N LEU A 5 16.16 19.89 54.18
CA LEU A 5 15.12 18.90 54.52
C LEU A 5 15.57 18.13 55.76
N ARG A 6 14.97 18.48 56.90
CA ARG A 6 15.04 17.67 58.14
C ARG A 6 14.17 16.42 57.96
N PHE A 7 14.80 15.26 58.02
CA PHE A 7 14.10 13.98 58.13
C PHE A 7 13.66 13.75 59.59
N HIS A 8 12.36 13.55 59.79
CA HIS A 8 11.83 12.95 61.02
C HIS A 8 12.28 11.49 61.09
N GLN A 9 12.82 11.10 62.26
CA GLN A 9 13.18 9.73 62.60
C GLN A 9 11.90 8.92 62.85
N ASP A 10 11.50 8.09 61.89
CA ASP A 10 10.71 6.88 62.15
C ASP A 10 11.67 5.68 62.15
N GLY A 11 11.54 4.84 63.18
CA GLY A 11 12.44 3.71 63.45
C GLY A 11 12.50 2.65 62.34
N PRO A 12 13.49 1.74 62.39
CA PRO A 12 13.75 0.80 61.30
C PRO A 12 12.62 -0.23 61.20
N ARG A 13 11.83 -0.19 60.12
CA ARG A 13 11.01 -1.33 59.71
C ARG A 13 11.96 -2.48 59.37
N GLN A 14 11.92 -3.55 60.17
CA GLN A 14 12.65 -4.78 59.91
C GLN A 14 12.25 -5.34 58.54
N SER A 15 13.25 -5.51 57.67
CA SER A 15 13.14 -6.36 56.48
C SER A 15 12.82 -7.79 56.92
N VAL A 16 11.67 -8.32 56.49
CA VAL A 16 11.27 -9.72 56.74
C VAL A 16 12.01 -10.71 55.80
N TYR A 17 12.90 -10.22 54.93
CA TYR A 17 13.74 -11.09 54.10
C TYR A 17 15.19 -10.98 54.56
N GLY A 18 15.56 -11.89 55.48
CA GLY A 18 16.91 -12.07 56.00
C GLY A 18 17.31 -13.54 55.96
N GLN A 19 18.62 -13.78 55.99
CA GLN A 19 19.37 -15.04 55.81
C GLN A 19 18.86 -16.31 56.54
N ALA A 20 17.83 -16.21 57.38
CA ALA A 20 17.23 -17.34 58.11
C ALA A 20 16.44 -18.33 57.20
N HIS A 21 16.20 -17.99 55.93
CA HIS A 21 15.51 -18.86 54.96
C HIS A 21 16.41 -19.44 53.86
N ILE A 22 17.74 -19.35 54.01
CA ILE A 22 18.67 -20.06 53.12
C ILE A 22 18.76 -21.50 53.64
N PRO A 23 18.38 -22.52 52.86
CA PRO A 23 18.49 -23.92 53.30
C PRO A 23 19.97 -24.26 53.57
N THR A 24 20.30 -24.60 54.81
CA THR A 24 21.66 -25.01 55.23
C THR A 24 21.98 -26.47 54.96
N SER A 25 21.07 -27.21 54.33
CA SER A 25 21.29 -28.60 53.92
C SER A 25 20.91 -28.81 52.46
N LEU A 26 21.71 -29.62 51.76
CA LEU A 26 21.34 -30.16 50.45
C LEU A 26 20.04 -30.97 50.60
N PRO A 27 19.06 -30.82 49.69
CA PRO A 27 17.81 -31.55 49.77
C PRO A 27 18.10 -33.06 49.73
N GLN A 28 17.55 -33.80 50.71
CA GLN A 28 17.63 -35.25 50.68
C GLN A 28 16.92 -35.77 49.42
N PRO A 29 17.49 -36.76 48.72
CA PRO A 29 16.85 -37.34 47.54
C PRO A 29 15.52 -37.97 47.95
N SER A 30 14.41 -37.41 47.45
CA SER A 30 13.09 -38.01 47.54
C SER A 30 13.14 -39.44 46.98
N ALA A 31 12.71 -40.42 47.78
CA ALA A 31 12.66 -41.84 47.40
C ALA A 31 11.62 -42.17 46.32
N VAL A 32 10.88 -41.17 45.80
CA VAL A 32 9.98 -41.33 44.68
C VAL A 32 10.29 -40.28 43.63
N ILE A 33 10.90 -40.70 42.53
CA ILE A 33 11.02 -39.87 41.33
C ILE A 33 9.62 -39.85 40.71
N ASP A 34 8.86 -38.80 41.00
CA ASP A 34 7.65 -38.49 40.24
C ASP A 34 8.06 -38.22 38.78
N LYS A 35 7.84 -39.22 37.92
CA LYS A 35 8.18 -39.22 36.50
C LYS A 35 7.31 -38.28 35.66
N ARG A 36 6.29 -37.64 36.25
CA ARG A 36 5.48 -36.66 35.53
C ARG A 36 6.33 -35.44 35.13
N PRO A 37 6.07 -34.82 33.96
CA PRO A 37 6.77 -33.62 33.52
C PRO A 37 6.75 -32.52 34.59
N ILE A 38 7.86 -31.77 34.72
CA ILE A 38 8.02 -30.76 35.77
C ILE A 38 6.88 -29.73 35.80
N ARG A 39 6.34 -29.37 34.63
CA ARG A 39 5.18 -28.48 34.49
C ARG A 39 3.92 -29.05 35.11
N GLN A 40 3.69 -30.36 35.00
CA GLN A 40 2.51 -31.02 35.55
C GLN A 40 2.61 -31.14 37.08
N ARG A 41 3.82 -31.38 37.60
CA ARG A 41 4.10 -31.34 39.04
C ARG A 41 3.90 -29.94 39.61
N LEU A 42 4.39 -28.91 38.92
CA LEU A 42 4.20 -27.52 39.30
C LEU A 42 2.72 -27.13 39.28
N ARG A 43 1.95 -27.49 38.24
CA ARG A 43 0.50 -27.26 38.19
C ARG A 43 -0.24 -27.91 39.36
N ASN A 44 0.06 -29.16 39.67
CA ASN A 44 -0.55 -29.85 40.79
C ASN A 44 -0.14 -29.23 42.13
N TRP A 45 1.13 -28.83 42.27
CA TRP A 45 1.62 -28.14 43.45
C TRP A 45 0.89 -26.79 43.63
N THR A 46 0.75 -25.99 42.56
CA THR A 46 -0.01 -24.72 42.59
C THR A 46 -1.48 -24.98 42.93
N ALA A 47 -2.14 -25.95 42.30
CA ALA A 47 -3.52 -26.30 42.61
C ALA A 47 -3.73 -26.77 44.07
N THR A 48 -2.70 -27.34 44.70
CA THR A 48 -2.77 -27.82 46.09
C THR A 48 -2.40 -26.75 47.11
N ASN A 49 -1.43 -25.88 46.79
CA ASN A 49 -0.82 -24.95 47.76
C ASN A 49 -1.21 -23.49 47.54
N ASP A 50 -1.80 -23.17 46.39
CA ASP A 50 -2.21 -21.82 46.02
C ASP A 50 -3.46 -21.89 45.10
N PRO A 51 -4.57 -22.51 45.58
CA PRO A 51 -5.76 -22.80 44.76
C PRO A 51 -6.51 -21.55 44.30
N GLU A 52 -6.35 -20.43 45.02
CA GLU A 52 -6.91 -19.12 44.66
C GLU A 52 -5.96 -18.27 43.80
N ARG A 53 -4.77 -18.78 43.47
CA ARG A 53 -3.84 -18.05 42.59
C ARG A 53 -4.42 -18.01 41.19
N GLU A 54 -5.00 -16.88 40.83
CA GLU A 54 -5.08 -16.52 39.42
C GLU A 54 -3.64 -16.51 38.90
N VAL A 55 -3.32 -17.49 38.06
CA VAL A 55 -2.13 -17.42 37.23
C VAL A 55 -2.38 -16.24 36.32
N THR A 56 -1.91 -15.06 36.73
CA THR A 56 -1.78 -13.91 35.86
C THR A 56 -0.81 -14.35 34.79
N HIS A 57 -1.36 -14.80 33.66
CA HIS A 57 -0.58 -15.01 32.46
C HIS A 57 0.15 -13.70 32.22
N ILE A 58 1.49 -13.74 32.26
CA ILE A 58 2.27 -12.63 31.76
C ILE A 58 1.81 -12.48 30.32
N ILE A 59 1.04 -11.43 30.06
CA ILE A 59 0.58 -11.10 28.71
C ILE A 59 1.87 -11.01 27.88
N PRO A 60 1.99 -11.75 26.78
CA PRO A 60 3.16 -11.61 25.92
C PRO A 60 3.30 -10.14 25.53
N ASP A 61 4.39 -9.48 25.96
CA ASP A 61 4.68 -8.07 25.70
C ASP A 61 4.86 -7.77 24.19
N ILE A 62 5.00 -8.83 23.38
CA ILE A 62 5.04 -8.80 21.93
C ILE A 62 3.78 -9.54 21.45
N SER A 63 2.81 -8.80 20.96
CA SER A 63 1.74 -9.37 20.16
C SER A 63 2.13 -9.21 18.71
N PHE A 64 2.38 -10.31 17.98
CA PHE A 64 2.65 -10.29 16.53
C PHE A 64 1.53 -9.64 15.70
N TRP A 65 0.40 -9.38 16.36
CA TRP A 65 -0.86 -8.88 15.82
C TRP A 65 -1.05 -7.38 16.07
N SER A 66 -0.25 -6.80 16.97
CA SER A 66 -0.30 -5.38 17.32
C SER A 66 1.06 -4.74 17.05
N HIS A 67 1.01 -3.54 16.49
CA HIS A 67 2.16 -2.68 16.25
C HIS A 67 2.72 -2.06 17.54
N VAL A 68 2.01 -2.16 18.67
CA VAL A 68 2.45 -1.53 19.92
C VAL A 68 3.28 -2.51 20.74
N THR A 69 4.50 -2.10 21.04
CA THR A 69 5.45 -2.88 21.85
C THR A 69 5.90 -2.07 23.07
N ASN A 70 6.19 -2.73 24.18
CA ASN A 70 6.78 -2.06 25.34
C ASN A 70 8.28 -1.80 25.10
N SER A 71 8.60 -0.70 24.43
CA SER A 71 9.99 -0.29 24.13
C SER A 71 10.69 0.41 25.30
N VAL A 72 9.94 0.81 26.34
CA VAL A 72 10.42 1.70 27.42
C VAL A 72 11.04 0.92 28.57
N THR A 73 10.41 -0.16 29.02
CA THR A 73 10.89 -0.94 30.17
C THR A 73 11.60 -2.23 29.77
N ARG A 74 11.60 -2.58 28.48
CA ARG A 74 12.22 -3.81 27.98
C ARG A 74 13.71 -3.63 27.69
N PRO A 75 14.58 -4.56 28.13
CA PRO A 75 15.95 -4.65 27.63
C PRO A 75 15.93 -4.81 26.10
N GLN A 76 16.62 -3.93 25.39
CA GLN A 76 16.73 -3.98 23.94
C GLN A 76 17.58 -5.21 23.57
N SER A 77 16.93 -6.28 23.12
CA SER A 77 17.57 -7.54 22.76
C SER A 77 17.93 -7.54 21.27
N THR A 78 19.20 -7.74 20.95
CA THR A 78 19.69 -7.96 19.57
C THR A 78 19.76 -9.46 19.21
N GLY A 79 19.05 -10.32 19.95
CA GLY A 79 19.08 -11.78 19.81
C GLY A 79 18.35 -12.31 18.57
N SER A 80 18.84 -13.44 18.03
CA SER A 80 18.40 -14.02 16.74
C SER A 80 17.01 -14.66 16.73
N SER A 81 16.49 -15.14 17.86
CA SER A 81 15.20 -15.86 17.90
C SER A 81 13.97 -14.95 17.74
N GLU A 82 14.15 -13.63 17.86
CA GLU A 82 13.10 -12.63 17.67
C GLU A 82 13.19 -11.91 16.32
N LEU A 83 14.29 -12.12 15.57
CA LEU A 83 14.51 -11.57 14.22
C LEU A 83 13.92 -12.46 13.11
N ASP A 84 13.37 -13.62 13.46
CA ASP A 84 12.69 -14.55 12.53
C ASP A 84 11.41 -13.95 11.93
N ASN A 85 10.91 -12.89 12.58
CA ASN A 85 9.60 -12.32 12.40
C ASN A 85 9.69 -10.85 12.00
N PHE A 86 10.55 -10.52 11.02
CA PHE A 86 10.26 -9.32 10.23
C PHE A 86 9.00 -9.65 9.41
N LYS A 87 7.83 -9.49 10.03
CA LYS A 87 6.71 -8.97 9.27
C LYS A 87 7.25 -7.71 8.64
N ALA A 88 7.09 -7.60 7.35
CA ALA A 88 7.53 -6.41 6.68
C ALA A 88 6.48 -5.35 7.10
N GLU A 89 6.85 -4.63 8.15
CA GLU A 89 5.97 -3.73 8.85
C GLU A 89 5.63 -2.53 7.98
N SER A 90 4.39 -2.09 8.17
CA SER A 90 3.72 -0.88 7.71
C SER A 90 4.44 0.41 8.12
N VAL A 91 5.75 0.55 7.97
CA VAL A 91 6.42 1.85 8.21
C VAL A 91 6.07 2.78 7.05
N GLY A 92 4.98 3.54 7.17
CA GLY A 92 4.46 4.38 6.08
C GLY A 92 3.81 3.56 4.97
N MET A 93 3.95 3.97 3.71
CA MET A 93 3.46 3.21 2.52
C MET A 93 4.13 1.84 2.32
N VAL A 94 4.88 1.38 3.30
CA VAL A 94 5.56 0.09 3.29
C VAL A 94 4.64 -0.94 3.94
N ASP A 95 3.49 -1.25 3.32
CA ASP A 95 2.92 -2.59 3.52
C ASP A 95 4.00 -3.56 3.01
N GLY A 96 4.78 -4.06 3.95
CA GLY A 96 5.95 -4.84 3.67
C GLY A 96 5.54 -6.28 3.41
N VAL A 97 6.17 -6.86 2.39
CA VAL A 97 5.66 -8.00 1.63
C VAL A 97 4.27 -7.63 1.16
N GLU A 98 4.11 -7.55 -0.15
CA GLU A 98 2.78 -7.63 -0.72
C GLU A 98 2.03 -8.75 0.02
N ALA A 99 1.13 -8.39 0.95
CA ALA A 99 -0.12 -9.10 1.04
C ALA A 99 -0.66 -8.91 -0.38
N ILE A 100 -0.25 -9.88 -1.19
CA ILE A 100 -0.79 -10.37 -2.44
C ILE A 100 -2.29 -10.15 -2.33
N ALA A 101 -2.69 -8.93 -2.60
CA ALA A 101 -4.07 -8.51 -2.65
C ALA A 101 -4.45 -8.69 -4.10
N GLU A 102 -5.59 -9.34 -4.25
CA GLU A 102 -6.12 -9.94 -5.47
C GLU A 102 -6.75 -8.92 -6.42
N ASP A 103 -6.51 -7.61 -6.23
CA ASP A 103 -7.12 -6.57 -7.06
C ASP A 103 -6.12 -5.92 -8.04
N GLU A 104 -6.37 -6.32 -9.29
CA GLU A 104 -6.33 -5.58 -10.55
C GLU A 104 -5.02 -5.05 -11.18
N ALA A 105 -4.84 -5.55 -12.42
CA ALA A 105 -4.47 -4.87 -13.67
C ALA A 105 -3.16 -4.08 -13.79
N GLU A 106 -2.46 -3.78 -12.70
CA GLU A 106 -1.12 -3.23 -12.73
C GLU A 106 -0.29 -3.92 -11.64
N VAL A 107 0.43 -4.97 -12.02
CA VAL A 107 1.60 -5.44 -11.26
C VAL A 107 2.69 -4.35 -11.38
N SER A 108 2.42 -3.16 -10.86
CA SER A 108 3.36 -2.06 -10.76
C SER A 108 4.10 -2.22 -9.45
N ILE A 109 4.94 -3.25 -9.40
CA ILE A 109 6.02 -3.37 -8.43
C ILE A 109 7.04 -2.34 -8.88
N VAL A 110 6.88 -1.10 -8.44
CA VAL A 110 7.88 -0.11 -8.79
C VAL A 110 9.16 -0.51 -8.06
N GLY A 111 10.18 -0.97 -8.81
CA GLY A 111 11.33 -1.70 -8.29
C GLY A 111 11.95 -1.04 -7.06
N HIS A 112 11.99 -1.78 -5.95
CA HIS A 112 12.79 -1.45 -4.78
C HIS A 112 14.22 -1.89 -5.09
N LYS A 113 15.12 -0.95 -5.43
CA LYS A 113 16.54 -1.28 -5.69
C LYS A 113 17.25 -1.96 -4.52
N SER A 114 16.69 -1.95 -3.32
CA SER A 114 17.28 -2.44 -2.06
C SER A 114 17.14 -3.94 -1.79
N GLN A 115 17.08 -4.76 -2.82
CA GLN A 115 17.00 -6.22 -2.68
C GLN A 115 18.03 -6.92 -3.57
N THR A 116 19.23 -6.35 -3.66
CA THR A 116 20.33 -6.94 -4.39
C THR A 116 21.34 -7.55 -3.41
N PRO A 117 21.80 -8.81 -3.63
CA PRO A 117 22.85 -9.38 -2.79
C PRO A 117 24.06 -8.45 -2.69
N GLY A 118 24.47 -8.14 -1.46
CA GLY A 118 25.58 -7.22 -1.17
C GLY A 118 25.17 -5.84 -0.68
N ASP A 119 23.88 -5.51 -0.75
CA ASP A 119 23.34 -4.27 -0.18
C ASP A 119 23.47 -4.27 1.36
N LEU A 120 23.80 -3.11 1.92
CA LEU A 120 23.70 -2.89 3.36
C LEU A 120 22.29 -2.47 3.69
N VAL A 121 21.67 -3.14 4.65
CA VAL A 121 20.31 -2.88 5.08
C VAL A 121 20.30 -2.56 6.56
N GLU A 122 19.66 -1.45 6.92
CA GLU A 122 19.23 -1.19 8.29
C GLU A 122 17.98 -2.02 8.58
N MET A 123 18.13 -2.96 9.51
CA MET A 123 17.08 -3.82 10.01
C MET A 123 16.69 -3.33 11.40
N LYS A 124 15.42 -3.02 11.61
CA LYS A 124 14.91 -2.61 12.92
C LYS A 124 13.88 -3.64 13.38
N GLN A 125 14.07 -4.19 14.58
CA GLN A 125 13.03 -5.00 15.20
C GLN A 125 11.85 -4.07 15.59
N PRO A 126 10.60 -4.51 15.45
CA PRO A 126 9.45 -3.79 15.98
C PRO A 126 9.67 -3.39 17.44
N GLY A 127 9.56 -2.10 17.75
CA GLY A 127 9.80 -1.60 19.11
C GLY A 127 11.26 -1.42 19.54
N SER A 128 12.24 -1.87 18.75
CA SER A 128 13.65 -1.65 19.05
C SER A 128 14.07 -0.24 18.67
N ARG A 129 14.79 0.43 19.56
CA ARG A 129 15.43 1.73 19.30
C ARG A 129 16.85 1.60 18.77
N THR A 130 17.39 0.39 18.75
CA THR A 130 18.73 0.09 18.24
C THR A 130 18.62 -0.61 16.89
N PRO A 131 19.19 -0.04 15.82
CA PRO A 131 19.22 -0.68 14.52
C PRO A 131 20.23 -1.82 14.48
N LEU A 132 19.89 -2.86 13.72
CA LEU A 132 20.77 -3.97 13.37
C LEU A 132 21.15 -3.82 11.89
N PHE A 133 22.44 -3.81 11.59
CA PHE A 133 22.88 -3.79 10.20
C PHE A 133 23.08 -5.21 9.69
N GLY A 134 22.56 -5.48 8.49
CA GLY A 134 22.75 -6.73 7.77
C GLY A 134 23.17 -6.49 6.33
N ILE A 135 24.07 -7.34 5.83
CA ILE A 135 24.29 -7.45 4.39
C ILE A 135 23.30 -8.45 3.85
N TYR A 136 22.53 -8.05 2.85
CA TYR A 136 21.57 -8.92 2.19
C TYR A 136 22.31 -9.98 1.36
N LEU A 137 21.99 -11.25 1.58
CA LEU A 137 22.64 -12.39 0.92
C LEU A 137 21.83 -12.91 -0.28
N GLY A 138 20.51 -12.69 -0.27
CA GLY A 138 19.60 -13.15 -1.31
C GLY A 138 18.30 -13.71 -0.75
N HIS A 139 17.41 -14.13 -1.66
CA HIS A 139 16.16 -14.80 -1.35
C HIS A 139 16.22 -16.25 -1.89
N PHE A 140 16.14 -17.24 -1.01
CA PHE A 140 16.17 -18.66 -1.39
C PHE A 140 15.45 -19.51 -0.33
N GLY A 141 14.91 -20.67 -0.72
CA GLY A 141 14.02 -21.49 0.11
C GLY A 141 12.85 -20.73 0.77
N ASN A 142 12.28 -19.76 0.03
CA ASN A 142 11.17 -18.91 0.44
C ASN A 142 11.45 -18.04 1.69
N ARG A 143 12.72 -17.62 1.86
CA ARG A 143 13.18 -16.73 2.93
C ARG A 143 14.21 -15.74 2.38
N HIS A 144 14.26 -14.55 2.98
CA HIS A 144 15.32 -13.56 2.82
C HIS A 144 16.47 -13.86 3.79
N HIS A 145 17.70 -13.83 3.31
CA HIS A 145 18.89 -14.18 4.10
C HIS A 145 19.79 -12.95 4.32
N PHE A 146 20.30 -12.80 5.54
CA PHE A 146 21.16 -11.68 5.95
C PHE A 146 22.35 -12.15 6.77
N TYR A 147 23.48 -11.46 6.62
CA TYR A 147 24.62 -11.59 7.52
C TYR A 147 24.84 -10.28 8.29
N THR A 148 24.71 -10.34 9.61
CA THR A 148 24.61 -9.13 10.46
C THR A 148 25.96 -8.60 10.93
N ASN A 149 26.00 -7.36 11.40
CA ASN A 149 27.15 -6.76 12.08
C ASN A 149 27.51 -7.45 13.42
N SER A 150 26.59 -8.26 13.97
CA SER A 150 26.82 -9.17 15.10
C SER A 150 27.38 -10.52 14.66
N GLY A 151 27.62 -10.72 13.36
CA GLY A 151 28.16 -11.93 12.76
C GLY A 151 27.23 -13.13 12.89
N ARG A 152 25.91 -12.89 12.84
CA ARG A 152 24.88 -13.93 12.83
C ARG A 152 24.25 -14.01 11.45
N TRP A 153 23.85 -15.22 11.08
CA TRP A 153 22.97 -15.46 9.95
C TRP A 153 21.51 -15.35 10.41
N VAL A 154 20.77 -14.45 9.75
CA VAL A 154 19.35 -14.18 10.00
C VAL A 154 18.56 -14.51 8.74
N ILE A 155 17.41 -15.13 8.93
CA ILE A 155 16.44 -15.42 7.86
C ILE A 155 15.10 -14.78 8.19
N SER A 156 14.34 -14.39 7.18
CA SER A 156 12.99 -13.83 7.36
C SER A 156 12.05 -14.15 6.21
N LEU A 157 10.74 -14.15 6.45
CA LEU A 157 9.71 -14.26 5.39
C LEU A 157 9.58 -12.96 4.58
N GLY A 158 9.91 -11.83 5.19
CA GLY A 158 9.87 -10.50 4.59
C GLY A 158 10.82 -9.58 5.30
N PHE A 159 11.10 -8.40 4.79
CA PHE A 159 11.75 -7.35 5.57
C PHE A 159 11.37 -5.96 5.03
N SER A 160 11.34 -4.99 5.93
CA SER A 160 11.26 -3.57 5.58
C SER A 160 12.58 -2.94 6.00
N ALA A 161 13.31 -2.41 5.03
CA ALA A 161 14.46 -1.56 5.29
C ALA A 161 13.96 -0.12 5.41
N ILE A 162 14.41 0.62 6.42
CA ILE A 162 14.13 2.06 6.55
C ILE A 162 15.26 2.88 5.91
N PHE A 163 16.47 2.30 5.90
CA PHE A 163 17.66 2.80 5.23
C PHE A 163 18.46 1.64 4.62
N SER A 164 19.05 1.86 3.45
CA SER A 164 19.91 0.91 2.77
C SER A 164 20.95 1.62 1.90
N VAL A 165 22.07 0.95 1.68
CA VAL A 165 23.15 1.38 0.78
C VAL A 165 23.33 0.31 -0.28
N SER A 166 22.95 0.64 -1.50
CA SER A 166 23.09 -0.23 -2.67
C SER A 166 24.55 -0.52 -2.98
N ASN A 167 24.85 -1.75 -3.43
CA ASN A 167 26.20 -2.19 -3.78
C ASN A 167 27.25 -1.97 -2.67
N PHE A 168 26.84 -2.07 -1.41
CA PHE A 168 27.75 -1.88 -0.29
C PHE A 168 28.90 -2.88 -0.34
N VAL A 169 28.65 -4.13 -0.71
CA VAL A 169 29.66 -5.19 -0.89
C VAL A 169 29.51 -5.87 -2.25
N PRO A 170 30.62 -6.11 -3.00
CA PRO A 170 30.55 -6.91 -4.23
C PRO A 170 30.11 -8.34 -3.95
N VAL A 171 29.26 -8.91 -4.82
CA VAL A 171 28.74 -10.28 -4.70
C VAL A 171 29.87 -11.33 -4.57
N SER A 172 31.01 -11.10 -5.21
CA SER A 172 32.18 -11.98 -5.11
C SER A 172 32.72 -12.15 -3.68
N GLN A 173 32.56 -11.14 -2.82
CA GLN A 173 32.98 -11.19 -1.42
C GLN A 173 31.96 -11.90 -0.51
N LEU A 174 30.75 -12.19 -1.01
CA LEU A 174 29.73 -12.94 -0.28
C LEU A 174 29.94 -14.46 -0.38
N LYS A 175 30.68 -14.91 -1.40
CA LYS A 175 30.88 -16.33 -1.70
C LYS A 175 31.30 -17.20 -0.49
N PRO A 176 32.27 -16.80 0.36
CA PRO A 176 32.66 -17.61 1.51
C PRO A 176 31.53 -17.86 2.51
N ILE A 177 30.57 -16.94 2.60
CA ILE A 177 29.39 -17.07 3.47
C ILE A 177 28.32 -17.91 2.77
N LEU A 178 28.06 -17.63 1.50
CA LEU A 178 27.05 -18.34 0.71
C LEU A 178 27.37 -19.84 0.55
N ASP A 179 28.64 -20.21 0.39
CA ASP A 179 29.09 -21.60 0.27
C ASP A 179 28.79 -22.45 1.53
N LEU A 180 28.53 -21.81 2.68
CA LEU A 180 28.16 -22.46 3.95
C LEU A 180 26.65 -22.54 4.17
N ILE A 181 25.84 -22.00 3.26
CA ILE A 181 24.38 -22.01 3.34
C ILE A 181 23.84 -22.93 2.24
N PRO A 182 23.08 -23.99 2.58
CA PRO A 182 22.58 -24.93 1.59
C PRO A 182 21.43 -24.31 0.79
N MET A 183 21.71 -23.81 -0.42
CA MET A 183 20.76 -23.02 -1.23
C MET A 183 19.42 -23.72 -1.56
N GLY A 184 19.42 -25.06 -1.62
CA GLY A 184 18.23 -25.87 -1.93
C GLY A 184 17.42 -26.34 -0.73
N ALA A 185 17.78 -25.93 0.50
CA ALA A 185 17.07 -26.38 1.69
C ALA A 185 15.72 -25.67 1.86
N SER A 186 14.77 -26.38 2.46
CA SER A 186 13.46 -25.87 2.84
C SER A 186 13.52 -24.93 4.05
N ALA A 187 12.48 -24.12 4.24
CA ALA A 187 12.38 -23.21 5.39
C ALA A 187 12.51 -23.95 6.74
N ASP A 188 11.98 -25.17 6.85
CA ASP A 188 12.08 -25.98 8.06
C ASP A 188 13.51 -26.49 8.31
N GLU A 189 14.23 -26.85 7.25
CA GLU A 189 15.63 -27.26 7.34
C GLU A 189 16.55 -26.10 7.74
N TYR A 190 16.30 -24.89 7.22
CA TYR A 190 17.03 -23.70 7.67
C TYR A 190 16.81 -23.41 9.15
N GLU A 191 15.58 -23.56 9.66
CA GLU A 191 15.32 -23.37 11.09
C GLU A 191 16.04 -24.42 11.94
N GLU A 192 16.08 -25.67 11.49
CA GLU A 192 16.81 -26.72 12.19
C GLU A 192 18.33 -26.46 12.22
N LEU A 193 18.91 -26.02 11.10
CA LEU A 193 20.31 -25.60 11.02
C LEU A 193 20.61 -24.48 12.02
N ARG A 194 19.75 -23.46 12.10
CA ARG A 194 19.90 -22.35 13.05
C ARG A 194 19.75 -22.80 14.50
N ASN A 195 18.80 -23.69 14.81
CA ASN A 195 18.61 -24.24 16.15
C ASN A 195 19.82 -25.07 16.62
N GLN A 196 20.51 -25.72 15.69
CA GLN A 196 21.75 -26.47 15.94
C GLN A 196 23.01 -25.59 15.88
N GLU A 197 22.86 -24.26 15.74
CA GLU A 197 23.95 -23.30 15.55
C GLU A 197 24.87 -23.64 14.35
N LYS A 198 24.31 -24.30 13.34
CA LYS A 198 24.98 -24.65 12.08
C LYS A 198 24.70 -23.56 11.05
N GLY A 199 25.71 -22.74 10.76
CA GLY A 199 25.63 -21.64 9.81
C GLY A 199 26.97 -20.90 9.71
N PRO A 200 27.07 -19.85 8.87
CA PRO A 200 28.32 -19.12 8.70
C PRO A 200 28.75 -18.42 9.99
N GLY A 201 29.95 -18.76 10.46
CA GLY A 201 30.54 -18.23 11.68
C GLY A 201 31.04 -16.79 11.54
N ARG A 202 31.45 -16.21 12.68
CA ARG A 202 31.99 -14.84 12.76
C ARG A 202 33.37 -14.68 12.12
N ASP A 203 34.14 -15.77 12.11
CA ASP A 203 35.46 -15.89 11.51
C ASP A 203 35.39 -15.73 9.98
N VAL A 204 34.43 -16.40 9.33
CA VAL A 204 34.25 -16.35 7.88
C VAL A 204 33.76 -14.97 7.41
N GLY A 205 32.88 -14.33 8.17
CA GLY A 205 32.34 -13.00 7.85
C GLY A 205 33.09 -11.81 8.48
N ALA A 206 34.29 -12.01 9.03
CA ALA A 206 35.03 -10.99 9.77
C ALA A 206 35.25 -9.68 8.96
N ALA A 207 35.56 -9.80 7.66
CA ALA A 207 35.74 -8.66 6.77
C ALA A 207 34.45 -7.84 6.59
N LEU A 208 33.31 -8.53 6.47
CA LEU A 208 31.99 -7.90 6.35
C LEU A 208 31.61 -7.16 7.63
N ILE A 209 31.86 -7.78 8.79
CA ILE A 209 31.64 -7.16 10.10
C ILE A 209 32.49 -5.90 10.25
N ALA A 210 33.78 -5.96 9.90
CA ALA A 210 34.67 -4.81 9.97
C ALA A 210 34.18 -3.65 9.09
N LYS A 211 33.70 -3.95 7.87
CA LYS A 211 33.16 -2.95 6.95
C LYS A 211 31.88 -2.29 7.47
N MET A 212 30.93 -3.06 8.01
CA MET A 212 29.74 -2.51 8.66
C MET A 212 30.08 -1.67 9.90
N LYS A 213 31.04 -2.10 10.72
CA LYS A 213 31.51 -1.31 11.88
C LYS A 213 32.14 0.00 11.47
N LYS A 214 32.93 0.01 10.39
CA LYS A 214 33.51 1.23 9.82
C LYS A 214 32.42 2.22 9.39
N PHE A 215 31.39 1.74 8.69
CA PHE A 215 30.24 2.56 8.30
C PHE A 215 29.56 3.23 9.50
N ILE A 216 29.28 2.46 10.56
CA ILE A 216 28.66 2.97 11.80
C ILE A 216 29.55 4.04 12.45
N LEU A 217 30.86 3.78 12.55
CA LEU A 217 31.81 4.73 13.14
C LEU A 217 31.87 6.06 12.35
N GLU A 218 31.88 5.99 11.02
CA GLU A 218 31.88 7.18 10.16
C GLU A 218 30.57 7.97 10.28
N ALA A 219 29.43 7.27 10.43
CA ALA A 219 28.14 7.92 10.67
C ALA A 219 28.09 8.61 12.05
N ASP A 220 28.61 7.96 13.09
CA ASP A 220 28.69 8.55 14.43
C ASP A 220 29.59 9.81 14.43
N GLN A 221 30.70 9.78 13.70
CA GLN A 221 31.57 10.96 13.53
C GLN A 221 30.85 12.10 12.80
N ALA A 222 30.14 11.79 11.71
CA ALA A 222 29.33 12.78 11.00
C ALA A 222 28.25 13.39 11.92
N TYR A 223 27.56 12.57 12.71
CA TYR A 223 26.58 13.02 13.69
C TYR A 223 27.22 13.96 14.72
N GLN A 224 28.33 13.54 15.35
CA GLN A 224 29.02 14.32 16.39
C GLN A 224 29.51 15.67 15.86
N SER A 225 30.07 15.70 14.64
CA SER A 225 30.54 16.94 14.00
C SER A 225 29.42 17.94 13.70
N SER A 226 28.17 17.45 13.60
CA SER A 226 26.98 18.21 13.20
C SER A 226 25.91 18.30 14.30
N LEU A 227 26.27 17.96 15.55
CA LEU A 227 25.36 17.77 16.67
C LEU A 227 24.37 18.93 16.87
N ASN A 228 24.88 20.17 16.83
CA ASN A 228 24.08 21.38 17.06
C ASN A 228 22.93 21.53 16.07
N ASN A 229 23.15 21.20 14.80
CA ASN A 229 22.13 21.31 13.76
C ASN A 229 21.20 20.10 13.78
N LEU A 230 21.75 18.89 13.94
CA LEU A 230 20.98 17.64 13.93
C LEU A 230 20.01 17.55 15.12
N ASP A 231 20.44 17.88 16.34
CA ASP A 231 19.55 17.89 17.52
C ASP A 231 18.48 19.00 17.44
N ARG A 232 18.74 20.04 16.64
CA ARG A 232 17.83 21.16 16.41
C ARG A 232 17.11 21.09 15.07
N ALA A 233 17.20 19.98 14.35
CA ALA A 233 16.67 19.85 12.98
C ALA A 233 15.21 20.31 12.88
N ARG A 234 14.39 19.99 13.89
CA ARG A 234 12.99 20.44 14.00
C ARG A 234 12.82 21.96 13.88
N SER A 235 13.71 22.73 14.51
CA SER A 235 13.63 24.21 14.53
C SER A 235 14.21 24.86 13.28
N ILE A 236 15.05 24.12 12.54
CA ILE A 236 15.72 24.61 11.33
C ILE A 236 14.84 24.35 10.11
N VAL A 237 14.20 23.19 10.05
CA VAL A 237 13.53 22.71 8.85
C VAL A 237 12.01 22.95 8.87
N SER A 238 11.36 22.75 10.02
CA SER A 238 9.90 22.82 10.14
C SER A 238 9.36 24.23 9.89
N ASP A 239 8.19 24.32 9.27
CA ASP A 239 7.43 25.55 9.13
C ASP A 239 6.51 25.78 10.34
N ALA A 240 6.05 27.02 10.53
CA ALA A 240 5.08 27.32 11.58
C ALA A 240 3.71 26.68 11.35
N LYS A 241 3.26 26.58 10.09
CA LYS A 241 1.88 26.17 9.74
C LYS A 241 1.79 25.15 8.61
N LYS A 242 2.78 25.07 7.71
CA LYS A 242 2.71 24.22 6.52
C LYS A 242 3.54 22.96 6.64
N THR A 243 2.98 21.83 6.20
CA THR A 243 3.75 20.59 6.04
C THR A 243 4.72 20.77 4.87
N LYS A 244 5.98 20.36 5.04
CA LYS A 244 6.99 20.35 3.96
C LYS A 244 7.34 18.92 3.57
N TYR A 245 7.79 18.74 2.34
CA TYR A 245 8.32 17.47 1.85
C TYR A 245 9.72 17.75 1.32
N LEU A 246 10.74 17.13 1.93
CA LEU A 246 12.13 17.30 1.53
C LEU A 246 12.80 15.93 1.39
N SER A 247 13.69 15.79 0.42
CA SER A 247 14.55 14.63 0.27
C SER A 247 15.62 14.58 1.35
N LEU A 248 16.16 13.39 1.60
CA LEU A 248 17.29 13.24 2.53
C LEU A 248 18.50 14.08 2.09
N PHE A 249 18.68 14.31 0.79
CA PHE A 249 19.74 15.16 0.27
C PHE A 249 19.53 16.64 0.61
N GLU A 250 18.32 17.16 0.40
CA GLU A 250 17.98 18.54 0.76
C GLU A 250 18.10 18.75 2.28
N LEU A 251 17.67 17.76 3.06
CA LEU A 251 17.83 17.78 4.52
C LEU A 251 19.30 17.74 4.93
N ALA A 252 20.12 16.92 4.27
CA ALA A 252 21.55 16.88 4.51
C ALA A 252 22.22 18.21 4.14
N ASP A 253 21.83 18.86 3.05
CA ASP A 253 22.33 20.18 2.67
C ASP A 253 21.97 21.29 3.67
N LEU A 254 20.81 21.20 4.31
CA LEU A 254 20.37 22.12 5.36
C LEU A 254 21.02 21.86 6.71
N LEU A 255 21.33 20.60 7.03
CA LEU A 255 21.71 20.19 8.39
C LEU A 255 23.22 19.93 8.56
N LEU A 256 23.91 19.49 7.51
CA LEU A 256 25.32 19.12 7.56
C LEU A 256 26.24 20.22 7.02
N PRO A 257 27.48 20.34 7.55
CA PRO A 257 28.47 21.25 6.99
C PRO A 257 28.95 20.78 5.61
N GLN A 258 29.11 21.72 4.68
CA GLN A 258 29.53 21.45 3.30
C GLN A 258 30.90 20.72 3.20
N GLY A 259 31.76 20.85 4.21
CA GLY A 259 33.05 20.16 4.27
C GLY A 259 32.96 18.62 4.38
N LEU A 260 31.79 18.06 4.69
CA LEU A 260 31.56 16.61 4.68
C LEU A 260 31.22 16.05 3.29
N LYS A 261 31.04 16.91 2.28
CA LYS A 261 30.75 16.45 0.91
C LYS A 261 31.97 15.79 0.27
N GLN A 262 31.72 14.74 -0.49
CA GLN A 262 32.67 14.11 -1.39
C GLN A 262 32.25 14.43 -2.82
N GLY A 263 32.91 15.42 -3.44
CA GLY A 263 32.45 16.00 -4.70
C GLY A 263 31.18 16.81 -4.50
N LYS A 264 30.09 16.47 -5.22
CA LYS A 264 28.80 17.18 -5.13
C LYS A 264 27.84 16.61 -4.07
N HIS A 265 28.14 15.45 -3.48
CA HIS A 265 27.18 14.71 -2.65
C HIS A 265 27.77 14.36 -1.27
N PHE A 266 26.90 14.16 -0.29
CA PHE A 266 27.31 13.61 1.01
C PHE A 266 27.50 12.08 0.90
N PRO A 267 28.50 11.51 1.58
CA PRO A 267 28.70 10.06 1.58
C PRO A 267 27.60 9.35 2.38
N PRO A 268 27.30 8.06 2.12
CA PRO A 268 26.23 7.32 2.79
C PRO A 268 26.27 7.35 4.33
N PRO A 269 27.42 7.28 5.03
CA PRO A 269 27.45 7.41 6.48
C PRO A 269 26.95 8.78 6.99
N ALA A 270 27.22 9.86 6.24
CA ALA A 270 26.74 11.20 6.60
C ALA A 270 25.22 11.34 6.37
N LEU A 271 24.71 10.77 5.28
CA LEU A 271 23.27 10.67 5.03
C LEU A 271 22.57 9.84 6.12
N TYR A 272 23.19 8.74 6.56
CA TYR A 272 22.68 7.93 7.67
C TYR A 272 22.65 8.72 8.99
N ALA A 273 23.65 9.56 9.27
CA ALA A 273 23.63 10.42 10.46
C ALA A 273 22.43 11.37 10.48
N VAL A 274 22.09 11.97 9.33
CA VAL A 274 20.88 12.80 9.17
C VAL A 274 19.64 11.95 9.38
N HIS A 275 19.54 10.82 8.70
CA HIS A 275 18.44 9.87 8.81
C HIS A 275 18.15 9.50 10.29
N THR A 276 19.18 9.09 11.03
CA THR A 276 19.06 8.76 12.46
C THR A 276 18.62 9.95 13.30
N ALA A 277 19.11 11.17 13.02
CA ALA A 277 18.69 12.38 13.75
C ALA A 277 17.20 12.70 13.55
N LEU A 278 16.69 12.50 12.33
CA LEU A 278 15.30 12.73 11.99
C LEU A 278 14.39 11.71 12.68
N LEU A 279 14.72 10.42 12.63
CA LEU A 279 13.91 9.35 13.26
C LEU A 279 13.87 9.42 14.79
N ARG A 280 14.82 10.09 15.44
CA ARG A 280 14.73 10.38 16.90
C ARG A 280 13.56 11.31 17.24
N ASN A 281 13.02 12.04 16.26
CA ASN A 281 11.85 12.90 16.39
C ASN A 281 10.68 12.31 15.57
N ASP A 282 10.27 11.11 15.96
CA ASP A 282 9.31 10.22 15.28
C ASP A 282 8.03 10.89 14.75
N PHE A 283 7.49 11.90 15.45
CA PHE A 283 6.30 12.62 14.98
C PHE A 283 6.59 13.73 13.94
N ILE A 284 7.71 14.46 14.05
CA ILE A 284 7.96 15.63 13.18
C ILE A 284 8.38 15.19 11.79
N PHE A 285 9.28 14.22 11.70
CA PHE A 285 9.89 13.79 10.45
C PHE A 285 9.44 12.39 10.12
N ARG A 286 8.55 12.27 9.13
CA ARG A 286 8.00 10.99 8.72
C ARG A 286 8.52 10.60 7.33
N PRO A 287 9.16 9.44 7.15
CA PRO A 287 9.48 8.95 5.82
C PRO A 287 8.19 8.62 5.04
N VAL A 288 8.04 9.17 3.83
CA VAL A 288 6.78 9.10 3.05
C VAL A 288 6.76 7.89 2.11
N SER A 289 7.86 7.61 1.40
CA SER A 289 7.84 6.68 0.26
C SER A 289 9.08 5.76 0.16
N PRO A 290 8.95 4.63 -0.56
CA PRO A 290 9.53 3.33 -0.26
C PRO A 290 10.82 3.03 -1.04
N SER A 291 11.71 4.00 -1.19
CA SER A 291 13.09 3.67 -1.49
C SER A 291 13.88 3.72 -0.20
N PRO A 292 14.22 2.58 0.43
CA PRO A 292 15.21 2.60 1.49
C PRO A 292 16.60 2.91 0.95
N ASP A 293 16.81 2.84 -0.37
CA ASP A 293 18.09 3.26 -0.95
C ASP A 293 18.27 4.77 -0.77
N CYS A 294 19.24 5.12 0.09
CA CYS A 294 19.58 6.49 0.42
C CYS A 294 20.11 7.30 -0.77
N HIS A 295 20.51 6.64 -1.87
CA HIS A 295 20.97 7.32 -3.08
C HIS A 295 19.84 7.85 -3.96
N ARG A 296 18.59 7.49 -3.69
CA ARG A 296 17.46 7.90 -4.51
C ARG A 296 16.86 9.23 -4.04
N LYS A 297 16.59 10.13 -4.98
CA LYS A 297 16.01 11.45 -4.71
C LYS A 297 14.58 11.37 -4.15
N ASP A 298 13.84 10.29 -4.40
CA ASP A 298 12.51 10.05 -3.83
C ASP A 298 12.51 9.52 -2.39
N HIS A 299 13.68 9.44 -1.73
CA HIS A 299 13.76 9.23 -0.29
C HIS A 299 13.34 10.51 0.46
N LEU A 300 12.03 10.71 0.56
CA LEU A 300 11.37 11.93 1.06
C LEU A 300 10.90 11.79 2.50
N PHE A 301 11.03 12.89 3.25
CA PHE A 301 10.44 13.09 4.57
C PHE A 301 9.33 14.12 4.50
N GLU A 302 8.17 13.76 5.04
CA GLU A 302 7.12 14.67 5.45
C GLU A 302 7.51 15.32 6.77
N ILE A 303 7.54 16.65 6.78
CA ILE A 303 7.96 17.46 7.91
C ILE A 303 6.74 18.20 8.43
N PHE A 304 6.28 17.80 9.61
CA PHE A 304 5.10 18.38 10.24
C PHE A 304 5.34 19.82 10.72
N PRO A 305 4.30 20.67 10.69
CA PRO A 305 4.38 22.02 11.25
C PRO A 305 4.71 22.02 12.74
N TYR A 306 5.45 23.03 13.18
CA TYR A 306 5.83 23.17 14.58
C TYR A 306 4.62 23.25 15.54
N GLN A 307 3.52 23.86 15.09
CA GLN A 307 2.28 23.97 15.88
C GLN A 307 1.65 22.61 16.21
N ASP A 308 1.74 21.64 15.29
CA ASP A 308 1.15 20.32 15.46
C ASP A 308 1.91 19.51 16.52
N PHE A 309 3.23 19.60 16.52
CA PHE A 309 4.06 19.03 17.58
C PHE A 309 3.83 19.67 18.94
N MET A 310 3.67 20.99 18.99
CA MET A 310 3.31 21.68 20.24
C MET A 310 1.96 21.19 20.77
N MET A 311 0.99 20.91 19.90
CA MET A 311 -0.32 20.38 20.30
C MET A 311 -0.20 18.98 20.90
N ILE A 312 0.54 18.07 20.27
CA ILE A 312 0.73 16.71 20.81
C ILE A 312 1.41 16.73 22.17
N ASN A 313 2.48 17.51 22.33
CA ASN A 313 3.15 17.60 23.62
C ASN A 313 2.26 18.20 24.71
N ARG A 314 1.38 19.16 24.37
CA ARG A 314 0.37 19.65 25.32
C ARG A 314 -0.59 18.54 25.74
N VAL A 315 -1.08 17.72 24.82
CA VAL A 315 -1.94 16.57 25.13
C VAL A 315 -1.23 15.59 26.05
N ALA A 316 0.00 15.17 25.71
CA ALA A 316 0.79 14.26 26.54
C ALA A 316 1.04 14.82 27.96
N LEU A 317 1.34 16.12 28.08
CA LEU A 317 1.50 16.78 29.38
C LEU A 317 0.21 16.74 30.22
N MET A 318 -0.95 17.01 29.61
CA MET A 318 -2.24 16.96 30.29
C MET A 318 -2.62 15.53 30.72
N VAL A 319 -2.32 14.52 29.90
CA VAL A 319 -2.52 13.11 30.25
C VAL A 319 -1.62 12.73 31.43
N ARG A 320 -0.35 13.15 31.42
CA ARG A 320 0.58 12.90 32.52
C ARG A 320 0.15 13.57 33.83
N GLU A 321 -0.33 14.81 33.77
CA GLU A 321 -0.88 15.52 34.93
C GLU A 321 -2.05 14.75 35.55
N TYR A 322 -2.97 14.23 34.72
CA TYR A 322 -4.06 13.38 35.17
C TYR A 322 -3.59 12.12 35.89
N ILE A 323 -2.57 11.43 35.37
CA ILE A 323 -2.01 10.24 36.03
C ILE A 323 -1.37 10.58 37.38
N HIS A 324 -0.66 11.71 37.47
CA HIS A 324 -0.13 12.17 38.75
C HIS A 324 -1.23 12.46 39.78
N LEU A 325 -2.34 13.05 39.35
CA LEU A 325 -3.49 13.29 40.22
C LEU A 325 -4.17 11.98 40.64
N MET A 326 -4.41 11.06 39.70
CA MET A 326 -4.95 9.70 39.98
C MET A 326 -4.09 8.93 40.98
N GLY A 327 -2.76 9.04 40.89
CA GLY A 327 -1.83 8.42 41.83
C GLY A 327 -1.98 8.97 43.24
N ARG A 328 -2.28 10.27 43.40
CA ARG A 328 -2.51 10.90 44.70
C ARG A 328 -3.85 10.48 45.33
N THR A 329 -4.86 10.19 44.52
CA THR A 329 -6.20 9.83 44.98
C THR A 329 -6.39 8.32 45.15
N GLY A 330 -5.32 7.52 45.13
CA GLY A 330 -5.38 6.07 45.31
C GLY A 330 -6.06 5.33 44.15
N GLY A 331 -5.98 5.88 42.93
CA GLY A 331 -6.49 5.24 41.72
C GLY A 331 -7.98 5.46 41.45
N LYS A 332 -8.67 6.28 42.25
CA LYS A 332 -10.06 6.72 41.99
C LYS A 332 -10.14 8.23 42.08
N MET A 333 -10.61 8.89 41.05
CA MET A 333 -10.83 10.34 41.05
C MET A 333 -12.33 10.63 41.00
N PRO A 334 -12.90 11.33 42.00
CA PRO A 334 -14.29 11.77 41.97
C PRO A 334 -14.55 12.67 40.76
N GLU A 335 -15.76 12.62 40.20
CA GLU A 335 -16.13 13.43 39.01
C GLU A 335 -15.90 14.92 39.21
N LYS A 336 -16.10 15.43 40.44
CA LYS A 336 -15.86 16.84 40.79
C LYS A 336 -14.38 17.24 40.65
N GLU A 337 -13.47 16.33 41.02
CA GLU A 337 -12.03 16.55 40.85
C GLU A 337 -11.62 16.38 39.38
N LEU A 338 -12.23 15.42 38.67
CA LEU A 338 -12.03 15.25 37.24
C LEU A 338 -12.42 16.52 36.46
N ALA A 339 -13.58 17.09 36.77
CA ALA A 339 -14.09 18.34 36.19
C ALA A 339 -13.22 19.57 36.47
N SER A 340 -12.25 19.50 37.40
CA SER A 340 -11.34 20.62 37.68
C SER A 340 -10.24 20.78 36.61
N THR A 341 -10.08 19.79 35.71
CA THR A 341 -9.03 19.78 34.69
C THR A 341 -9.61 19.83 33.27
N ALA A 342 -8.85 20.38 32.32
CA ALA A 342 -9.26 20.40 30.91
C ALA A 342 -9.43 18.99 30.33
N PHE A 343 -8.56 18.05 30.73
CA PHE A 343 -8.66 16.66 30.31
C PHE A 343 -9.87 15.95 30.93
N GLY A 344 -10.14 16.17 32.22
CA GLY A 344 -11.27 15.52 32.86
C GLY A 344 -12.63 16.03 32.40
N THR A 345 -12.76 17.33 32.07
CA THR A 345 -13.98 17.85 31.42
C THR A 345 -14.21 17.24 30.04
N PHE A 346 -13.14 17.00 29.26
CA PHE A 346 -13.24 16.25 28.00
C PHE A 346 -13.75 14.83 28.24
N VAL A 347 -13.15 14.11 29.20
CA VAL A 347 -13.54 12.73 29.56
C VAL A 347 -15.02 12.64 29.93
N LEU A 348 -15.51 13.54 30.79
CA LEU A 348 -16.92 13.54 31.21
C LEU A 348 -17.86 13.77 30.03
N ARG A 349 -17.56 14.74 29.16
CA ARG A 349 -18.39 15.03 27.98
C ARG A 349 -18.36 13.89 26.96
N ALA A 350 -17.19 13.31 26.71
CA ALA A 350 -17.05 12.17 25.81
C ALA A 350 -17.83 10.94 26.30
N ARG A 351 -17.77 10.64 27.62
CA ARG A 351 -18.57 9.57 28.23
C ARG A 351 -20.06 9.75 28.01
N GLU A 352 -20.57 10.96 28.26
CA GLU A 352 -21.98 11.29 28.07
C GLU A 352 -22.44 11.02 26.63
N ILE A 353 -21.65 11.44 25.63
CA ILE A 353 -21.96 11.26 24.21
C ILE A 353 -21.93 9.78 23.84
N VAL A 354 -20.85 9.06 24.18
CA VAL A 354 -20.71 7.64 23.83
C VAL A 354 -21.82 6.80 24.45
N LEU A 355 -22.14 7.01 25.73
CA LEU A 355 -23.21 6.27 26.40
C LEU A 355 -24.58 6.52 25.74
N ALA A 356 -24.89 7.77 25.37
CA ALA A 356 -26.13 8.08 24.66
C ALA A 356 -26.19 7.43 23.26
N ASN A 357 -25.07 7.32 22.57
CA ASN A 357 -25.02 6.71 21.24
C ASN A 357 -25.05 5.18 21.28
N ARG A 358 -24.54 4.56 22.35
CA ARG A 358 -24.59 3.09 22.58
C ARG A 358 -26.00 2.54 22.73
N GLU A 359 -26.93 3.34 23.24
CA GLU A 359 -28.36 2.96 23.30
C GLU A 359 -28.96 2.75 21.90
N LYS A 360 -28.36 3.38 20.88
CA LYS A 360 -28.84 3.37 19.50
C LYS A 360 -28.05 2.40 18.61
N ARG A 361 -26.76 2.22 18.88
CA ARG A 361 -25.87 1.31 18.14
C ARG A 361 -24.99 0.52 19.09
N ALA A 362 -25.12 -0.80 19.06
CA ALA A 362 -24.16 -1.67 19.73
C ALA A 362 -22.79 -1.58 19.04
N TRP A 363 -21.72 -1.87 19.77
CA TRP A 363 -20.35 -1.83 19.26
C TRP A 363 -19.70 -3.22 19.31
N THR A 364 -18.65 -3.42 18.52
CA THR A 364 -17.78 -4.60 18.55
C THR A 364 -16.38 -4.21 19.00
N THR A 365 -15.62 -5.18 19.50
CA THR A 365 -14.28 -4.96 20.09
C THR A 365 -13.31 -4.18 19.20
N HIS A 366 -13.48 -4.19 17.87
CA HIS A 366 -12.56 -3.58 16.89
C HIS A 366 -13.23 -2.62 15.88
N GLY A 367 -14.14 -1.77 16.33
CA GLY A 367 -14.48 -0.57 15.56
C GLY A 367 -15.45 -0.78 14.41
N ILE A 368 -16.36 -1.74 14.56
CA ILE A 368 -17.56 -1.85 13.73
C ILE A 368 -18.78 -1.74 14.62
N LEU A 369 -19.57 -0.68 14.39
CA LEU A 369 -20.84 -0.47 15.06
C LEU A 369 -21.95 -1.26 14.36
N ALA A 370 -22.95 -1.71 15.12
CA ALA A 370 -24.10 -2.42 14.58
C ALA A 370 -24.80 -1.57 13.51
N PRO A 371 -25.17 -2.14 12.36
CA PRO A 371 -25.80 -1.40 11.27
C PRO A 371 -27.21 -0.96 11.66
N THR A 372 -27.66 0.19 11.13
CA THR A 372 -29.02 0.70 11.33
C THR A 372 -29.67 1.05 9.99
N SER A 373 -31.00 1.20 9.98
CA SER A 373 -31.76 1.74 8.85
C SER A 373 -31.74 3.27 8.76
N GLY A 374 -30.78 3.91 9.43
CA GLY A 374 -30.72 5.36 9.66
C GLY A 374 -30.96 5.70 11.13
N VAL A 375 -30.18 6.65 11.65
CA VAL A 375 -30.21 6.99 13.08
C VAL A 375 -29.71 8.40 13.35
N THR A 376 -30.35 9.11 14.27
CA THR A 376 -29.84 10.37 14.82
C THR A 376 -28.94 10.08 16.01
N ILE A 377 -27.67 10.46 15.94
CA ILE A 377 -26.71 10.35 17.04
C ILE A 377 -26.55 11.70 17.75
N LYS A 378 -26.18 11.65 19.03
CA LYS A 378 -25.78 12.83 19.79
C LYS A 378 -24.35 13.21 19.41
N THR A 379 -24.13 14.49 19.20
CA THR A 379 -22.81 15.08 18.90
C THR A 379 -22.63 16.34 19.75
N THR A 380 -21.54 17.08 19.54
CA THR A 380 -21.37 18.40 20.14
C THR A 380 -20.31 19.22 19.41
N ASP A 381 -20.41 20.54 19.50
CA ASP A 381 -19.32 21.43 19.14
C ASP A 381 -18.20 21.39 20.19
N TRP A 382 -17.07 20.78 19.81
CA TRP A 382 -15.95 20.63 20.72
C TRP A 382 -15.20 21.94 20.93
N SER A 383 -14.97 22.30 22.20
CA SER A 383 -14.12 23.43 22.54
C SER A 383 -12.72 23.25 21.94
N ARG A 384 -12.01 24.36 21.66
CA ARG A 384 -10.64 24.30 21.10
C ARG A 384 -9.71 23.37 21.88
N LYS A 385 -9.83 23.31 23.22
CA LYS A 385 -9.02 22.42 24.07
C LYS A 385 -9.42 20.96 23.92
N HIS A 386 -10.71 20.68 23.80
CA HIS A 386 -11.22 19.31 23.60
C HIS A 386 -10.88 18.77 22.21
N ALA A 387 -10.92 19.63 21.20
CA ALA A 387 -10.54 19.29 19.84
C ALA A 387 -9.07 18.82 19.73
N GLU A 388 -8.17 19.27 20.61
CA GLU A 388 -6.77 18.78 20.64
C GLU A 388 -6.71 17.28 21.00
N PHE A 389 -7.52 16.80 21.95
CA PHE A 389 -7.57 15.38 22.32
C PHE A 389 -8.14 14.51 21.19
N ILE A 390 -9.20 15.00 20.54
CA ILE A 390 -9.82 14.30 19.41
C ILE A 390 -8.83 14.22 18.24
N ARG A 391 -8.18 15.32 17.90
CA ARG A 391 -7.16 15.36 16.83
C ARG A 391 -5.98 14.45 17.14
N PHE A 392 -5.52 14.39 18.39
CA PHE A 392 -4.50 13.44 18.82
C PHE A 392 -4.95 11.98 18.62
N LEU A 393 -6.17 11.62 19.04
CA LEU A 393 -6.71 10.28 18.84
C LEU A 393 -6.94 9.94 17.37
N GLU A 394 -7.39 10.89 16.56
CA GLU A 394 -7.55 10.71 15.11
C GLU A 394 -6.19 10.43 14.48
N TRP A 395 -5.15 11.18 14.83
CA TRP A 395 -3.77 10.93 14.40
C TRP A 395 -3.22 9.59 14.84
N TRP A 396 -3.52 9.19 16.07
CA TRP A 396 -3.04 7.93 16.62
C TRP A 396 -3.77 6.72 16.04
N ALA A 397 -5.09 6.82 15.86
CA ALA A 397 -5.93 5.74 15.34
C ALA A 397 -5.83 5.61 13.82
N SER A 398 -5.83 6.72 13.09
CA SER A 398 -6.19 6.71 11.66
C SER A 398 -4.99 6.88 10.72
N TYR A 399 -4.03 7.74 11.07
CA TYR A 399 -3.01 8.21 10.11
C TYR A 399 -1.68 7.47 10.17
N HIS A 400 -1.53 6.52 11.10
CA HIS A 400 -0.30 5.75 11.29
C HIS A 400 0.95 6.65 11.45
N LEU A 401 0.80 7.75 12.21
CA LEU A 401 1.80 8.82 12.34
C LEU A 401 2.91 8.52 13.36
N PHE A 402 2.76 7.47 14.14
CA PHE A 402 3.63 7.16 15.26
C PHE A 402 4.35 5.84 14.99
N GLU A 403 5.68 5.83 15.14
CA GLU A 403 6.43 4.58 15.10
C GLU A 403 6.00 3.66 16.25
N ASP A 404 6.11 2.35 16.06
CA ASP A 404 5.79 1.30 17.04
C ASP A 404 6.48 1.46 18.41
N SER A 405 7.61 2.17 18.44
CA SER A 405 8.37 2.47 19.65
C SER A 405 7.96 3.78 20.34
N SER A 406 7.03 4.53 19.75
CA SER A 406 6.61 5.85 20.19
C SER A 406 5.95 5.82 21.55
N HIS A 407 6.34 6.76 22.41
CA HIS A 407 5.74 6.90 23.74
C HIS A 407 4.28 7.37 23.69
N PHE A 408 3.86 8.01 22.59
CA PHE A 408 2.49 8.50 22.42
C PHE A 408 1.44 7.38 22.38
N HIS A 409 1.85 6.14 22.10
CA HIS A 409 0.96 4.98 22.25
C HIS A 409 0.46 4.82 23.69
N ALA A 410 1.32 5.07 24.69
CA ALA A 410 0.91 5.04 26.09
C ALA A 410 -0.08 6.16 26.41
N ASP A 411 0.16 7.38 25.89
CA ASP A 411 -0.74 8.52 26.10
C ASP A 411 -2.14 8.24 25.52
N GLY A 412 -2.22 7.67 24.32
CA GLY A 412 -3.47 7.24 23.70
C GLY A 412 -4.20 6.17 24.51
N SER A 413 -3.51 5.11 24.93
CA SER A 413 -4.10 4.07 25.78
C SER A 413 -4.57 4.60 27.13
N LEU A 414 -3.83 5.55 27.73
CA LEU A 414 -4.19 6.19 28.99
C LEU A 414 -5.41 7.10 28.82
N LEU A 415 -5.54 7.76 27.67
CA LEU A 415 -6.70 8.55 27.33
C LEU A 415 -7.95 7.67 27.28
N LEU A 416 -7.89 6.57 26.52
CA LEU A 416 -9.00 5.60 26.45
C LEU A 416 -9.32 4.98 27.81
N ARG A 417 -8.30 4.71 28.62
CA ARG A 417 -8.47 4.19 29.99
C ARG A 417 -9.17 5.19 30.89
N ALA A 418 -8.84 6.46 30.77
CA ALA A 418 -9.50 7.53 31.53
C ALA A 418 -10.98 7.63 31.19
N LEU A 419 -11.44 7.20 30.01
CA LEU A 419 -12.85 7.13 29.68
C LEU A 419 -13.61 6.08 30.49
N ASP A 420 -12.97 5.00 30.95
CA ASP A 420 -13.61 3.90 31.70
C ASP A 420 -14.86 3.31 31.00
N LEU A 421 -14.83 3.26 29.66
CA LEU A 421 -15.94 2.79 28.81
C LEU A 421 -15.68 1.42 28.16
N TYR A 422 -14.43 0.97 28.13
CA TYR A 422 -13.96 -0.17 27.35
C TYR A 422 -13.30 -1.19 28.27
N LYS A 423 -14.08 -2.19 28.69
CA LYS A 423 -13.64 -3.28 29.58
C LYS A 423 -13.27 -4.51 28.76
N ASP A 424 -12.29 -5.27 29.24
CA ASP A 424 -11.86 -6.55 28.67
C ASP A 424 -11.46 -6.48 27.18
N VAL A 425 -11.05 -5.29 26.72
CA VAL A 425 -10.54 -5.05 25.37
C VAL A 425 -9.18 -4.36 25.42
N ARG A 426 -8.41 -4.50 24.34
CA ARG A 426 -7.14 -3.79 24.19
C ARG A 426 -7.42 -2.31 23.93
N LEU A 427 -6.81 -1.44 24.72
CA LEU A 427 -6.93 0.01 24.58
C LEU A 427 -5.88 0.53 23.58
N ASP A 428 -6.02 0.15 22.32
CA ASP A 428 -5.10 0.48 21.24
C ASP A 428 -5.78 1.36 20.17
N GLN A 429 -5.09 1.53 19.04
CA GLN A 429 -5.56 2.32 17.89
C GLN A 429 -6.91 1.84 17.35
N SER A 430 -7.21 0.54 17.40
CA SER A 430 -8.48 0.01 16.93
C SER A 430 -9.62 0.37 17.89
N CYS A 431 -9.36 0.38 19.20
CA CYS A 431 -10.30 0.89 20.20
C CYS A 431 -10.51 2.41 20.07
N ALA A 432 -9.44 3.16 19.79
CA ALA A 432 -9.55 4.59 19.48
C ALA A 432 -10.38 4.86 18.23
N TRP A 433 -10.24 4.03 17.19
CA TRP A 433 -11.09 4.09 16.00
C TRP A 433 -12.57 3.89 16.33
N THR A 434 -12.91 2.86 17.11
CA THR A 434 -14.28 2.66 17.64
C THR A 434 -14.78 3.89 18.38
N PHE A 435 -13.97 4.43 19.28
CA PHE A 435 -14.34 5.60 20.09
C PHE A 435 -14.65 6.82 19.22
N LEU A 436 -13.86 7.07 18.17
CA LEU A 436 -14.09 8.16 17.23
C LEU A 436 -15.38 7.97 16.42
N GLN A 437 -15.76 6.73 16.12
CA GLN A 437 -17.07 6.43 15.51
C GLN A 437 -18.22 6.67 16.49
N GLU A 438 -18.08 6.23 17.75
CA GLU A 438 -19.10 6.43 18.79
C GLU A 438 -19.31 7.91 19.15
N LEU A 439 -18.27 8.74 18.97
CA LEU A 439 -18.37 10.21 19.10
C LEU A 439 -19.01 10.90 17.88
N GLY A 440 -19.18 10.21 16.76
CA GLY A 440 -19.63 10.81 15.49
C GLY A 440 -18.57 11.65 14.78
N ILE A 441 -17.29 11.50 15.13
CA ILE A 441 -16.17 12.15 14.42
C ILE A 441 -15.88 11.41 13.11
N ILE A 442 -15.96 10.08 13.15
CA ILE A 442 -15.76 9.19 12.01
C ILE A 442 -17.07 8.45 11.71
N SER A 443 -17.43 8.31 10.44
CA SER A 443 -18.64 7.56 10.07
C SER A 443 -18.50 6.06 10.42
N PRO A 444 -19.56 5.35 10.82
CA PRO A 444 -19.48 3.94 11.22
C PRO A 444 -18.98 2.98 10.13
N TRP A 445 -19.20 3.32 8.86
CA TRP A 445 -18.73 2.57 7.68
C TRP A 445 -17.47 3.16 7.04
N GLU A 446 -16.79 4.07 7.74
CA GLU A 446 -15.53 4.62 7.27
C GLU A 446 -14.43 3.55 7.28
N ILE A 447 -13.49 3.62 6.32
CA ILE A 447 -12.39 2.65 6.22
C ILE A 447 -11.01 3.29 6.53
N PRO A 448 -10.15 2.60 7.32
CA PRO A 448 -8.83 3.12 7.69
C PRO A 448 -7.92 3.50 6.51
N SER A 449 -8.02 2.82 5.37
CA SER A 449 -7.16 3.06 4.19
C SER A 449 -7.18 4.50 3.69
N ARG A 450 -8.30 5.21 3.87
CA ARG A 450 -8.44 6.62 3.49
C ARG A 450 -7.56 7.56 4.33
N TYR A 451 -7.23 7.15 5.55
CA TYR A 451 -6.46 7.95 6.51
C TYR A 451 -4.98 7.56 6.56
N LYS A 452 -4.65 6.30 6.19
CA LYS A 452 -3.28 5.76 6.21
C LYS A 452 -2.31 6.56 5.32
N VAL A 453 -2.82 7.24 4.31
CA VAL A 453 -2.04 8.08 3.38
C VAL A 453 -2.59 9.49 3.32
N ARG A 454 -1.70 10.48 3.38
CA ARG A 454 -2.08 11.90 3.33
C ARG A 454 -1.42 12.58 2.15
N PHE A 455 -2.24 13.09 1.24
CA PHE A 455 -1.73 14.02 0.24
C PHE A 455 -1.46 15.39 0.90
N PRO A 456 -0.35 16.07 0.52
CA PRO A 456 -0.06 17.43 0.95
C PRO A 456 -1.28 18.33 0.79
N GLU A 457 -1.66 19.08 1.84
CA GLU A 457 -2.72 20.09 1.76
C GLU A 457 -4.13 19.54 1.39
N VAL A 458 -4.33 18.22 1.44
CA VAL A 458 -5.62 17.56 1.16
C VAL A 458 -6.31 17.14 2.45
N LYS A 459 -7.63 17.32 2.52
CA LYS A 459 -8.48 16.87 3.64
C LYS A 459 -9.41 15.75 3.20
N ILE A 460 -9.77 14.90 4.14
CA ILE A 460 -10.75 13.83 3.93
C ILE A 460 -12.16 14.43 4.07
N GLN A 461 -13.03 14.18 3.09
CA GLN A 461 -14.45 14.46 3.22
C GLN A 461 -15.14 13.24 3.83
N SER A 462 -15.76 13.39 5.01
CA SER A 462 -16.52 12.28 5.62
C SER A 462 -17.62 11.81 4.67
N GLY A 463 -17.67 10.50 4.40
CA GLY A 463 -18.64 9.89 3.48
C GLY A 463 -18.51 10.29 1.99
N GLY A 464 -17.46 11.01 1.59
CA GLY A 464 -17.24 11.47 0.22
C GLY A 464 -15.81 11.19 -0.29
N GLY A 465 -15.31 12.05 -1.17
CA GLY A 465 -13.95 11.99 -1.72
C GLY A 465 -12.90 12.70 -0.86
N LEU A 466 -12.05 13.48 -1.51
CA LEU A 466 -10.99 14.30 -0.92
C LEU A 466 -11.22 15.78 -1.24
N ILE A 467 -10.96 16.66 -0.28
CA ILE A 467 -11.08 18.11 -0.43
C ILE A 467 -9.69 18.68 -0.71
N ARG A 468 -9.59 19.43 -1.81
CA ARG A 468 -8.38 20.12 -2.26
C ARG A 468 -8.74 21.57 -2.56
N GLU A 469 -7.80 22.48 -2.32
CA GLU A 469 -7.98 23.88 -2.72
C GLU A 469 -7.88 23.99 -4.25
N THR A 470 -8.95 24.44 -4.90
CA THR A 470 -8.98 24.69 -6.35
C THR A 470 -8.11 25.91 -6.68
N PRO A 471 -7.37 25.92 -7.79
CA PRO A 471 -6.62 27.09 -8.25
C PRO A 471 -7.49 28.35 -8.34
N THR A 472 -6.93 29.51 -7.98
CA THR A 472 -7.71 30.76 -7.89
C THR A 472 -7.95 31.40 -9.26
N SER A 473 -7.03 31.25 -10.22
CA SER A 473 -7.25 31.62 -11.63
C SER A 473 -7.00 30.42 -12.54
N LEU A 474 -8.08 29.84 -13.04
CA LEU A 474 -8.01 28.77 -14.03
C LEU A 474 -7.58 29.32 -15.40
N GLU A 475 -7.94 30.56 -15.72
CA GLU A 475 -7.66 31.24 -16.98
C GLU A 475 -6.15 31.32 -17.26
N ASP A 476 -5.35 31.61 -16.22
CA ASP A 476 -3.89 31.65 -16.32
C ASP A 476 -3.28 30.28 -16.62
N SER A 477 -3.99 29.21 -16.29
CA SER A 477 -3.58 27.81 -16.51
C SER A 477 -4.05 27.23 -17.84
N ILE A 478 -4.93 27.92 -18.56
CA ILE A 478 -5.43 27.51 -19.88
C ILE A 478 -4.77 28.34 -20.99
N ARG A 479 -4.69 27.79 -22.21
CA ARG A 479 -4.24 28.44 -23.45
C ARG A 479 -5.21 28.11 -24.59
N PRO A 480 -5.19 28.88 -25.69
CA PRO A 480 -5.74 28.42 -26.96
C PRO A 480 -5.18 27.06 -27.36
N ASP A 481 -5.97 26.28 -28.08
CA ASP A 481 -5.58 24.96 -28.57
C ASP A 481 -4.32 25.06 -29.44
N ILE A 482 -3.23 24.44 -28.99
CA ILE A 482 -1.93 24.47 -29.69
C ILE A 482 -1.95 23.78 -31.06
N ALA A 483 -2.97 22.95 -31.33
CA ALA A 483 -3.17 22.28 -32.60
C ALA A 483 -4.34 22.87 -33.41
N GLU A 484 -4.86 24.04 -33.02
CA GLU A 484 -5.94 24.71 -33.75
C GLU A 484 -5.56 24.94 -35.23
N GLY A 485 -6.50 24.63 -36.12
CA GLY A 485 -6.33 24.77 -37.57
C GLY A 485 -5.48 23.69 -38.26
N VAL A 486 -4.82 22.80 -37.51
CA VAL A 486 -4.03 21.69 -38.07
C VAL A 486 -4.54 20.30 -37.70
N ARG A 487 -5.68 20.22 -37.01
CA ARG A 487 -6.34 18.95 -36.66
C ARG A 487 -6.86 18.23 -37.90
N LYS A 488 -6.62 16.92 -37.98
CA LYS A 488 -7.29 16.03 -38.96
C LYS A 488 -8.76 15.88 -38.58
N GLU A 489 -9.66 16.10 -39.53
CA GLU A 489 -11.09 15.91 -39.35
C GLU A 489 -11.47 14.44 -39.55
N TRP A 490 -11.94 13.77 -38.48
CA TRP A 490 -12.37 12.37 -38.52
C TRP A 490 -13.88 12.27 -38.72
N THR A 491 -14.33 12.55 -39.95
CA THR A 491 -15.77 12.63 -40.29
C THR A 491 -16.36 11.32 -40.79
N ASN A 492 -15.55 10.46 -41.41
CA ASN A 492 -16.05 9.31 -42.20
C ASN A 492 -15.98 7.97 -41.45
N ASP A 493 -15.14 7.88 -40.43
CA ASP A 493 -14.89 6.66 -39.68
C ASP A 493 -15.77 6.62 -38.43
N THR A 494 -16.33 5.46 -38.13
CA THR A 494 -17.05 5.24 -36.87
C THR A 494 -16.04 5.08 -35.75
N ILE A 495 -16.17 5.91 -34.72
CA ILE A 495 -15.29 5.89 -33.54
C ILE A 495 -16.04 5.22 -32.40
N PHE A 496 -15.54 4.07 -31.95
CA PHE A 496 -16.11 3.28 -30.87
C PHE A 496 -15.48 3.68 -29.54
N CYS A 497 -16.23 4.34 -28.66
CA CYS A 497 -15.90 4.54 -27.26
C CYS A 497 -16.55 3.42 -26.44
N ILE A 498 -15.75 2.54 -25.86
CA ILE A 498 -16.21 1.29 -25.25
C ILE A 498 -15.92 1.35 -23.75
N ASP A 499 -16.89 1.85 -22.98
CA ASP A 499 -16.77 2.14 -21.55
C ASP A 499 -18.04 1.73 -20.81
N ALA A 500 -17.89 1.37 -19.52
CA ALA A 500 -19.05 1.03 -18.70
C ALA A 500 -20.08 2.19 -18.68
N PRO A 501 -21.40 1.91 -18.65
CA PRO A 501 -22.44 2.94 -18.71
C PRO A 501 -22.28 4.07 -17.67
N GLU A 502 -21.77 3.74 -16.48
CA GLU A 502 -21.54 4.66 -15.36
C GLU A 502 -20.27 5.51 -15.50
N THR A 503 -19.42 5.26 -16.51
CA THR A 503 -18.14 5.96 -16.68
C THR A 503 -18.39 7.43 -17.01
N VAL A 504 -17.89 8.36 -16.20
CA VAL A 504 -18.11 9.81 -16.43
C VAL A 504 -17.10 10.40 -17.41
N LEU A 505 -15.83 9.96 -17.34
CA LEU A 505 -14.71 10.50 -18.12
C LEU A 505 -14.42 9.59 -19.30
N ILE A 506 -14.62 10.07 -20.53
CA ILE A 506 -14.33 9.28 -21.74
C ILE A 506 -13.00 9.72 -22.33
N ASP A 507 -11.98 8.90 -22.08
CA ASP A 507 -10.61 9.17 -22.51
C ASP A 507 -10.31 8.66 -23.92
N ASP A 508 -10.89 7.53 -24.35
CA ASP A 508 -10.45 6.84 -25.57
C ASP A 508 -11.58 6.36 -26.49
N GLY A 509 -11.23 6.23 -27.77
CA GLY A 509 -12.11 5.74 -28.81
C GLY A 509 -11.30 5.14 -29.96
N ILE A 510 -11.83 4.12 -30.62
CA ILE A 510 -11.11 3.32 -31.61
C ILE A 510 -11.82 3.38 -32.96
N SER A 511 -11.08 3.55 -34.05
CA SER A 511 -11.61 3.41 -35.41
C SER A 511 -10.65 2.62 -36.32
N LEU A 512 -11.17 2.20 -37.46
CA LEU A 512 -10.47 1.38 -38.46
C LEU A 512 -10.49 2.08 -39.82
N GLU A 513 -9.34 2.18 -40.46
CA GLU A 513 -9.20 2.67 -41.84
C GLU A 513 -8.56 1.54 -42.69
N ARG A 514 -9.25 1.11 -43.77
CA ARG A 514 -8.72 0.10 -44.72
C ARG A 514 -7.72 0.77 -45.66
N THR A 515 -6.62 0.09 -46.00
CA THR A 515 -5.63 0.62 -46.96
C THR A 515 -5.89 0.12 -48.39
N GLU A 516 -5.07 0.55 -49.35
CA GLU A 516 -5.09 0.02 -50.72
C GLU A 516 -4.76 -1.47 -50.80
N LYS A 517 -4.03 -1.99 -49.80
CA LYS A 517 -3.70 -3.40 -49.68
C LYS A 517 -4.74 -4.09 -48.79
N PRO A 518 -5.39 -5.16 -49.26
CA PRO A 518 -6.49 -5.81 -48.53
C PRO A 518 -6.12 -6.38 -47.17
N ASP A 519 -4.84 -6.69 -46.94
CA ASP A 519 -4.30 -7.30 -45.72
C ASP A 519 -3.63 -6.29 -44.77
N GLU A 520 -3.63 -5.00 -45.12
CA GLU A 520 -3.06 -3.93 -44.31
C GLU A 520 -4.15 -2.94 -43.89
N TYR A 521 -4.18 -2.61 -42.60
CA TYR A 521 -5.17 -1.74 -41.98
C TYR A 521 -4.49 -0.68 -41.12
N TRP A 522 -5.10 0.49 -41.03
CA TRP A 522 -4.79 1.47 -40.01
C TRP A 522 -5.78 1.34 -38.84
N LEU A 523 -5.24 1.17 -37.65
CA LEU A 523 -5.97 1.28 -36.39
C LEU A 523 -5.70 2.67 -35.83
N HIS A 524 -6.76 3.39 -35.52
CA HIS A 524 -6.66 4.73 -34.92
C HIS A 524 -7.23 4.69 -33.51
N ILE A 525 -6.37 5.01 -32.54
CA ILE A 525 -6.74 5.17 -31.14
C ILE A 525 -6.79 6.67 -30.86
N HIS A 526 -8.01 7.20 -30.83
CA HIS A 526 -8.30 8.59 -30.50
C HIS A 526 -8.31 8.73 -28.99
N THR A 527 -7.52 9.65 -28.46
CA THR A 527 -7.48 9.93 -27.02
C THR A 527 -7.89 11.37 -26.78
N ALA A 528 -8.63 11.64 -25.71
CA ALA A 528 -8.99 12.97 -25.25
C ALA A 528 -7.74 13.87 -25.22
N ASP A 529 -7.86 15.14 -25.58
CA ASP A 529 -6.71 16.03 -25.74
C ASP A 529 -6.72 17.25 -24.79
N PRO A 530 -6.72 17.04 -23.46
CA PRO A 530 -6.66 18.14 -22.49
C PRO A 530 -5.31 18.87 -22.54
N ALA A 531 -4.23 18.21 -22.97
CA ALA A 531 -2.91 18.80 -23.11
C ALA A 531 -2.87 19.94 -24.14
N SER A 532 -3.77 19.94 -25.11
CA SER A 532 -3.83 21.01 -26.11
C SER A 532 -4.13 22.38 -25.52
N GLY A 533 -5.06 22.46 -24.56
CA GLY A 533 -5.49 23.71 -23.94
C GLY A 533 -5.03 23.91 -22.49
N ILE A 534 -4.65 22.88 -21.75
CA ILE A 534 -4.06 23.04 -20.40
C ILE A 534 -2.56 23.31 -20.53
N LYS A 535 -2.04 24.37 -19.89
CA LYS A 535 -0.61 24.68 -19.86
C LYS A 535 0.14 23.73 -18.91
N PRO A 536 1.30 23.18 -19.32
CA PRO A 536 2.17 22.43 -18.40
C PRO A 536 2.73 23.37 -17.33
N ASN A 537 3.08 22.83 -16.15
CA ASN A 537 3.68 23.56 -15.02
C ASN A 537 2.84 24.76 -14.49
N SER A 538 1.56 24.85 -14.85
CA SER A 538 0.59 25.85 -14.37
C SER A 538 0.04 25.51 -12.98
N GLU A 539 -0.77 26.41 -12.38
CA GLU A 539 -1.45 26.09 -11.11
C GLU A 539 -2.40 24.91 -11.24
N LEU A 540 -3.17 24.83 -12.34
CA LEU A 540 -3.98 23.67 -12.64
C LEU A 540 -3.12 22.41 -12.86
N GLY A 541 -1.98 22.54 -13.55
CA GLY A 541 -1.03 21.44 -13.70
C GLY A 541 -0.57 20.87 -12.35
N ARG A 542 -0.20 21.73 -11.40
CA ARG A 542 0.19 21.32 -10.03
C ARG A 542 -0.98 20.72 -9.24
N PHE A 543 -2.20 21.25 -9.43
CA PHE A 543 -3.42 20.71 -8.82
C PHE A 543 -3.71 19.27 -9.29
N LEU A 544 -3.54 18.99 -10.59
CA LEU A 544 -3.69 17.65 -11.18
C LEU A 544 -2.55 16.72 -10.73
N GLU A 545 -1.31 17.22 -10.68
CA GLU A 545 -0.14 16.45 -10.24
C GLU A 545 -0.23 15.97 -8.78
N LEU A 546 -0.99 16.67 -7.93
CA LEU A 546 -1.15 16.35 -6.51
C LEU A 546 -1.88 15.02 -6.29
N ILE A 547 -2.94 14.76 -7.05
CA ILE A 547 -3.62 13.45 -7.11
C ILE A 547 -3.52 12.99 -8.56
N PRO A 548 -2.40 12.34 -8.93
CA PRO A 548 -2.02 12.13 -10.33
C PRO A 548 -2.83 11.05 -11.03
N GLU A 549 -3.72 10.36 -10.32
CA GLU A 549 -4.64 9.40 -10.91
C GLU A 549 -5.97 9.39 -10.15
N ASN A 550 -7.06 9.03 -10.84
CA ASN A 550 -8.34 8.79 -10.18
C ASN A 550 -8.19 7.70 -9.10
N ILE A 551 -8.73 7.98 -7.91
CA ILE A 551 -8.82 6.99 -6.84
C ILE A 551 -10.20 6.35 -6.91
N TYR A 552 -10.23 5.10 -7.38
CA TYR A 552 -11.41 4.25 -7.36
C TYR A 552 -11.40 3.45 -6.07
N LEU A 553 -12.29 3.82 -5.16
CA LEU A 553 -12.57 3.08 -3.93
C LEU A 553 -14.09 3.06 -3.78
N PRO A 554 -14.73 1.89 -3.67
CA PRO A 554 -16.19 1.83 -3.50
C PRO A 554 -16.67 2.73 -2.36
N GLY A 555 -17.65 3.59 -2.65
CA GLY A 555 -18.17 4.62 -1.74
C GLY A 555 -17.34 5.91 -1.64
N HIS A 556 -16.14 5.97 -2.22
CA HIS A 556 -15.16 7.05 -2.06
C HIS A 556 -14.37 7.34 -3.34
N PHE A 557 -15.07 7.75 -4.40
CA PHE A 557 -14.44 8.14 -5.66
C PHE A 557 -13.76 9.51 -5.55
N GLN A 558 -12.54 9.62 -6.09
CA GLN A 558 -11.87 10.90 -6.29
C GLN A 558 -11.32 11.01 -7.71
N ALA A 559 -11.83 11.96 -8.49
CA ALA A 559 -11.28 12.28 -9.80
C ALA A 559 -9.98 13.11 -9.69
N MET A 560 -9.02 12.90 -10.60
CA MET A 560 -7.87 13.78 -10.81
C MET A 560 -8.35 15.16 -11.24
N LEU A 561 -9.21 15.20 -12.27
CA LEU A 561 -9.91 16.38 -12.79
C LEU A 561 -11.38 16.36 -12.31
N PRO A 562 -11.77 17.17 -11.32
CA PRO A 562 -13.15 17.21 -10.83
C PRO A 562 -14.13 17.78 -11.86
N GLN A 563 -15.38 17.32 -11.82
CA GLN A 563 -16.41 17.71 -12.77
C GLN A 563 -16.80 19.20 -12.65
N GLU A 564 -16.65 19.80 -11.47
CA GLU A 564 -17.00 21.21 -11.25
C GLU A 564 -15.91 22.18 -11.73
N VAL A 565 -14.73 21.69 -12.13
CA VAL A 565 -13.64 22.55 -12.59
C VAL A 565 -13.89 22.96 -14.04
N GLY A 566 -14.20 24.23 -14.26
CA GLY A 566 -14.46 24.83 -15.57
C GLY A 566 -14.34 26.36 -15.51
N ILE A 567 -14.31 26.99 -16.68
CA ILE A 567 -14.36 28.45 -16.82
C ILE A 567 -15.78 28.81 -17.25
N ASP A 568 -16.49 29.62 -16.46
CA ASP A 568 -17.76 30.19 -16.89
C ASP A 568 -17.51 31.35 -17.87
N ASN A 569 -18.49 31.61 -18.74
CA ASN A 569 -18.62 32.72 -19.72
C ASN A 569 -18.29 32.40 -21.20
N SER A 570 -19.29 31.94 -21.97
CA SER A 570 -19.57 32.46 -23.34
C SER A 570 -20.70 31.75 -24.12
N GLY A 571 -21.12 30.54 -23.76
CA GLY A 571 -22.22 29.81 -24.44
C GLY A 571 -21.81 28.88 -25.59
N ASP A 572 -20.51 28.70 -25.84
CA ASP A 572 -19.94 27.65 -26.71
C ASP A 572 -19.42 26.47 -25.86
N TYR A 573 -19.03 25.32 -26.45
CA TYR A 573 -18.53 24.16 -25.68
C TYR A 573 -17.34 24.50 -24.75
N LYS A 574 -16.62 25.60 -25.03
CA LYS A 574 -15.56 26.17 -24.20
C LYS A 574 -16.04 26.77 -22.87
N SER A 575 -17.36 26.87 -22.65
CA SER A 575 -17.99 27.28 -21.38
C SER A 575 -18.52 26.11 -20.53
N GLU A 576 -18.26 24.87 -20.95
CA GLU A 576 -18.57 23.67 -20.16
C GLU A 576 -17.42 23.35 -19.18
N SER A 577 -17.61 22.37 -18.28
CA SER A 577 -16.52 21.90 -17.42
C SER A 577 -15.33 21.39 -18.26
N LEU A 578 -14.10 21.40 -17.73
CA LEU A 578 -12.95 20.85 -18.46
C LEU A 578 -13.16 19.36 -18.81
N VAL A 579 -13.91 18.64 -17.99
CA VAL A 579 -14.31 17.25 -18.26
C VAL A 579 -15.17 17.17 -19.52
N ASP A 580 -16.19 18.00 -19.63
CA ASP A 580 -17.07 18.02 -20.80
C ASP A 580 -16.34 18.56 -22.05
N GLN A 581 -15.41 19.51 -21.86
CA GLN A 581 -14.58 20.07 -22.93
C GLN A 581 -13.74 19.02 -23.65
N TYR A 582 -13.16 18.07 -22.91
CA TYR A 582 -12.16 17.14 -23.44
C TYR A 582 -12.60 15.68 -23.50
N SER A 583 -13.63 15.26 -22.77
CA SER A 583 -14.18 13.90 -22.92
C SER A 583 -14.58 13.67 -24.38
N LEU A 584 -14.22 12.51 -24.93
CA LEU A 584 -14.49 12.24 -26.33
C LEU A 584 -16.00 12.25 -26.60
N ALA A 585 -16.38 13.13 -27.51
CA ALA A 585 -17.73 13.30 -28.02
C ALA A 585 -17.65 13.97 -29.40
N LYS A 586 -18.79 14.10 -30.08
CA LYS A 586 -18.84 14.80 -31.37
C LYS A 586 -18.27 16.23 -31.26
N GLY A 587 -17.33 16.55 -32.14
CA GLY A 587 -16.68 17.86 -32.25
C GLY A 587 -15.52 18.09 -31.26
N ARG A 588 -15.11 17.06 -30.51
CA ARG A 588 -14.09 17.20 -29.47
C ARG A 588 -12.68 16.99 -30.01
N PRO A 589 -11.66 17.68 -29.45
CA PRO A 589 -10.27 17.49 -29.83
C PRO A 589 -9.75 16.15 -29.32
N ALA A 590 -8.97 15.48 -30.15
CA ALA A 590 -8.29 14.23 -29.81
C ALA A 590 -6.82 14.26 -30.25
N LEU A 591 -5.96 13.55 -29.52
CA LEU A 591 -4.64 13.15 -29.97
C LEU A 591 -4.72 11.69 -30.43
N THR A 592 -4.52 11.44 -31.72
CA THR A 592 -4.74 10.11 -32.32
C THR A 592 -3.43 9.37 -32.51
N PHE A 593 -3.32 8.17 -31.92
CA PHE A 593 -2.23 7.23 -32.12
C PHE A 593 -2.63 6.23 -33.20
N SER A 594 -1.91 6.22 -34.31
CA SER A 594 -2.24 5.38 -35.47
C SER A 594 -1.18 4.32 -35.68
N ALA A 595 -1.61 3.07 -35.86
CA ALA A 595 -0.75 1.95 -36.23
C ALA A 595 -1.23 1.32 -37.52
N LYS A 596 -0.33 1.16 -38.47
CA LYS A 596 -0.55 0.36 -39.66
C LYS A 596 -0.14 -1.07 -39.36
N VAL A 597 -1.08 -2.01 -39.45
CA VAL A 597 -0.84 -3.41 -39.10
C VAL A 597 -1.30 -4.34 -40.22
N ASN A 598 -0.66 -5.50 -40.33
CA ASN A 598 -1.14 -6.57 -41.19
C ASN A 598 -1.98 -7.60 -40.42
N GLU A 599 -2.59 -8.55 -41.14
CA GLU A 599 -3.33 -9.68 -40.56
C GLU A 599 -2.50 -10.58 -39.61
N SER A 600 -1.17 -10.54 -39.71
CA SER A 600 -0.28 -11.28 -38.82
C SER A 600 -0.01 -10.54 -37.50
N GLY A 601 -0.51 -9.31 -37.35
CA GLY A 601 -0.26 -8.45 -36.18
C GLY A 601 1.10 -7.76 -36.20
N ASP A 602 1.79 -7.70 -37.35
CA ASP A 602 3.03 -6.94 -37.49
C ASP A 602 2.72 -5.45 -37.60
N LEU A 603 3.40 -4.63 -36.81
CA LEU A 603 3.37 -3.17 -36.90
C LEU A 603 4.25 -2.73 -38.07
N LEU A 604 3.62 -2.27 -39.16
CA LEU A 604 4.28 -1.86 -40.40
C LEU A 604 4.68 -0.38 -40.40
N ASP A 605 3.86 0.47 -39.79
CA ASP A 605 4.07 1.92 -39.72
C ASP A 605 3.28 2.50 -38.53
N TYR A 606 3.66 3.68 -38.06
CA TYR A 606 2.97 4.38 -36.99
C TYR A 606 3.11 5.90 -37.08
N LYS A 607 2.10 6.61 -36.59
CA LYS A 607 2.10 8.07 -36.52
C LYS A 607 1.21 8.58 -35.40
N ILE A 608 1.46 9.82 -35.00
CA ILE A 608 0.66 10.53 -34.00
C ILE A 608 0.25 11.88 -34.58
N GLU A 609 -1.06 12.15 -34.60
CA GLU A 609 -1.62 13.35 -35.22
C GLU A 609 -2.74 13.93 -34.34
N PRO A 610 -2.82 15.26 -34.17
CA PRO A 610 -3.97 15.89 -33.54
C PRO A 610 -5.16 15.80 -34.50
N GLY A 611 -6.35 15.56 -33.95
CA GLY A 611 -7.59 15.41 -34.72
C GLY A 611 -8.81 15.97 -34.01
N THR A 612 -9.91 16.04 -34.77
CA THR A 612 -11.25 16.37 -34.30
C THR A 612 -12.17 15.18 -34.59
N VAL A 613 -12.84 14.64 -33.58
CA VAL A 613 -13.70 13.44 -33.73
C VAL A 613 -15.15 13.82 -33.96
N HIS A 614 -15.88 13.12 -34.84
CA HIS A 614 -17.28 13.47 -35.18
C HIS A 614 -18.29 12.34 -34.99
N ASN A 615 -18.02 11.16 -35.55
CA ASN A 615 -18.96 10.03 -35.54
C ASN A 615 -18.69 9.06 -34.37
N VAL A 616 -18.97 9.52 -33.15
CA VAL A 616 -18.74 8.76 -31.91
C VAL A 616 -19.93 7.86 -31.57
N LYS A 617 -19.65 6.60 -31.22
CA LYS A 617 -20.61 5.61 -30.71
C LYS A 617 -20.14 5.11 -29.35
N TYR A 618 -21.05 5.13 -28.37
CA TYR A 618 -20.77 4.63 -27.03
C TYR A 618 -21.33 3.22 -26.88
N LEU A 619 -20.48 2.27 -26.50
CA LEU A 619 -20.80 0.85 -26.39
C LEU A 619 -20.43 0.35 -24.99
N ASP A 620 -21.20 -0.62 -24.49
CA ASP A 620 -20.87 -1.32 -23.25
C ASP A 620 -19.77 -2.38 -23.52
N PRO A 621 -18.66 -2.40 -22.77
CA PRO A 621 -17.63 -3.43 -22.89
C PRO A 621 -18.16 -4.86 -22.81
N GLU A 622 -19.15 -5.14 -21.95
CA GLU A 622 -19.72 -6.49 -21.83
C GLU A 622 -20.46 -6.90 -23.11
N ASP A 623 -21.24 -5.98 -23.69
CA ASP A 623 -21.97 -6.22 -24.94
C ASP A 623 -21.01 -6.41 -26.13
N VAL A 624 -19.94 -5.59 -26.20
CA VAL A 624 -18.89 -5.78 -27.22
C VAL A 624 -18.18 -7.11 -27.06
N SER A 625 -17.81 -7.50 -25.85
CA SER A 625 -17.14 -8.76 -25.57
C SER A 625 -17.99 -9.96 -25.98
N GLN A 626 -19.29 -9.91 -25.65
CA GLN A 626 -20.27 -10.92 -26.09
C GLN A 626 -20.43 -10.95 -27.61
N PHE A 627 -20.51 -9.79 -28.26
CA PHE A 627 -20.63 -9.67 -29.71
C PHE A 627 -19.39 -10.22 -30.45
N CYS A 628 -18.19 -9.92 -29.95
CA CYS A 628 -16.93 -10.41 -30.49
C CYS A 628 -16.64 -11.88 -30.14
N ASN A 629 -17.46 -12.49 -29.27
CA ASN A 629 -17.28 -13.85 -28.76
C ASN A 629 -15.90 -14.03 -28.10
N ASP A 630 -15.55 -13.08 -27.23
CA ASP A 630 -14.34 -13.16 -26.42
C ASP A 630 -14.33 -14.45 -25.57
N PRO A 631 -13.16 -15.06 -25.34
CA PRO A 631 -13.06 -16.22 -24.49
C PRO A 631 -13.48 -15.86 -23.06
N LEU A 632 -14.37 -16.68 -22.49
CA LEU A 632 -14.76 -16.52 -21.09
C LEU A 632 -13.53 -16.63 -20.19
N PRO A 633 -13.46 -15.80 -19.13
CA PRO A 633 -12.41 -15.97 -18.13
C PRO A 633 -12.49 -17.38 -17.51
N PRO A 634 -11.38 -17.89 -16.94
CA PRO A 634 -11.39 -19.14 -16.19
C PRO A 634 -12.51 -19.12 -15.15
N ALA A 635 -13.18 -20.26 -14.95
CA ALA A 635 -14.28 -20.36 -14.01
C ALA A 635 -13.84 -19.92 -12.60
N THR A 636 -14.43 -18.84 -12.11
CA THR A 636 -14.23 -18.32 -10.75
C THR A 636 -15.30 -18.89 -9.81
N SER A 637 -15.08 -18.77 -8.51
CA SER A 637 -16.04 -19.19 -7.49
C SER A 637 -17.33 -18.36 -7.59
N ASP A 638 -18.50 -19.01 -7.55
CA ASP A 638 -19.81 -18.32 -7.51
C ASP A 638 -20.16 -17.77 -6.11
N GLN A 639 -19.23 -17.84 -5.17
CA GLN A 639 -19.40 -17.28 -3.83
C GLN A 639 -19.75 -15.78 -3.90
N THR A 640 -20.80 -15.40 -3.15
CA THR A 640 -21.22 -14.01 -3.01
C THR A 640 -21.54 -13.77 -1.53
N LEU A 641 -21.14 -12.62 -1.00
CA LEU A 641 -21.50 -12.16 0.34
C LEU A 641 -22.20 -10.81 0.23
N VAL A 642 -23.40 -10.74 0.78
CA VAL A 642 -24.25 -9.54 0.74
C VAL A 642 -24.66 -9.16 2.15
N VAL A 643 -24.53 -7.87 2.47
CA VAL A 643 -25.02 -7.29 3.73
C VAL A 643 -25.73 -5.97 3.49
N GLY A 644 -26.75 -5.69 4.29
CA GLY A 644 -27.58 -4.48 4.17
C GLY A 644 -28.62 -4.57 3.05
N GLN A 645 -29.46 -3.53 2.97
CA GLN A 645 -30.54 -3.45 1.99
C GLN A 645 -30.10 -2.60 0.80
N LEU A 646 -30.27 -3.12 -0.41
CA LEU A 646 -30.03 -2.38 -1.63
C LEU A 646 -30.99 -1.18 -1.66
N PRO A 647 -30.50 0.06 -1.79
CA PRO A 647 -31.38 1.21 -1.90
C PRO A 647 -32.31 1.10 -3.12
N ASP A 648 -33.57 1.51 -2.99
CA ASP A 648 -34.58 1.49 -4.06
C ASP A 648 -34.28 2.46 -5.23
N LYS A 649 -33.17 3.20 -5.15
CA LYS A 649 -32.73 4.15 -6.17
C LYS A 649 -32.16 3.35 -7.34
N ALA A 650 -32.86 3.39 -8.47
CA ALA A 650 -32.29 2.93 -9.74
C ALA A 650 -30.96 3.66 -9.99
N ASP A 651 -29.98 2.94 -10.52
CA ASP A 651 -28.76 3.55 -11.02
C ASP A 651 -29.15 4.64 -12.02
N ALA A 652 -28.52 5.81 -11.90
CA ALA A 652 -28.81 6.90 -12.81
C ALA A 652 -28.58 6.40 -14.25
N PRO A 653 -29.52 6.65 -15.18
CA PRO A 653 -29.28 6.26 -16.56
C PRO A 653 -27.99 6.92 -17.06
N PRO A 654 -27.24 6.26 -17.95
CA PRO A 654 -26.05 6.84 -18.53
C PRO A 654 -26.38 8.22 -19.08
N ASN A 655 -25.51 9.21 -18.83
CA ASN A 655 -25.68 10.59 -19.31
C ASN A 655 -25.49 10.72 -20.84
N ARG A 656 -25.34 9.59 -21.54
CA ARG A 656 -25.02 9.49 -22.96
C ARG A 656 -25.83 8.37 -23.63
N PRO A 657 -26.06 8.48 -24.95
CA PRO A 657 -26.77 7.45 -25.70
C PRO A 657 -25.89 6.21 -25.91
N MET A 658 -26.07 5.20 -25.07
CA MET A 658 -25.48 3.88 -25.26
C MET A 658 -26.13 3.15 -26.43
N VAL A 659 -25.32 2.48 -27.24
CA VAL A 659 -25.75 1.68 -28.40
C VAL A 659 -25.36 0.23 -28.14
N SER A 660 -26.21 -0.73 -28.53
CA SER A 660 -25.78 -2.13 -28.53
C SER A 660 -24.94 -2.44 -29.76
N ALA A 661 -23.90 -3.25 -29.61
CA ALA A 661 -23.08 -3.75 -30.69
C ALA A 661 -23.91 -4.45 -31.79
N LYS A 662 -25.03 -5.09 -31.42
CA LYS A 662 -25.96 -5.74 -32.37
C LYS A 662 -26.79 -4.76 -33.20
N ASP A 663 -26.97 -3.54 -32.71
CA ASP A 663 -27.76 -2.49 -33.37
C ASP A 663 -26.91 -1.56 -34.23
N LEU A 664 -25.59 -1.77 -34.28
CA LEU A 664 -24.71 -1.10 -35.22
C LEU A 664 -25.08 -1.43 -36.68
N ASP A 665 -24.77 -0.51 -37.59
CA ASP A 665 -24.88 -0.76 -39.03
C ASP A 665 -23.88 -1.85 -39.49
N ASP A 666 -24.12 -2.45 -40.65
CA ASP A 666 -23.34 -3.60 -41.13
C ASP A 666 -21.85 -3.28 -41.30
N LYS A 667 -21.51 -2.06 -41.74
CA LYS A 667 -20.11 -1.62 -41.87
C LYS A 667 -19.46 -1.52 -40.48
N SER A 668 -20.11 -0.85 -39.54
CA SER A 668 -19.60 -0.67 -38.17
C SER A 668 -19.44 -2.02 -37.44
N LYS A 669 -20.33 -3.00 -37.69
CA LYS A 669 -20.18 -4.38 -37.21
C LYS A 669 -18.93 -5.06 -37.77
N GLU A 670 -18.71 -4.96 -39.07
CA GLU A 670 -17.54 -5.53 -39.74
C GLU A 670 -16.24 -4.89 -39.24
N ASP A 671 -16.24 -3.56 -39.06
CA ASP A 671 -15.10 -2.81 -38.54
C ASP A 671 -14.76 -3.26 -37.11
N LEU A 672 -15.75 -3.42 -36.23
CA LEU A 672 -15.55 -3.91 -34.86
C LEU A 672 -15.00 -5.35 -34.82
N LEU A 673 -15.50 -6.24 -35.68
CA LEU A 673 -14.99 -7.62 -35.80
C LEU A 673 -13.56 -7.65 -36.36
N THR A 674 -13.23 -6.75 -37.28
CA THR A 674 -11.87 -6.63 -37.83
C THR A 674 -10.90 -6.09 -36.79
N LEU A 675 -11.29 -5.06 -36.02
CA LEU A 675 -10.51 -4.55 -34.89
C LEU A 675 -10.23 -5.66 -33.86
N HIS A 676 -11.24 -6.47 -33.53
CA HIS A 676 -11.07 -7.62 -32.64
C HIS A 676 -10.06 -8.64 -33.19
N ARG A 677 -10.17 -9.02 -34.48
CA ARG A 677 -9.23 -9.95 -35.13
C ARG A 677 -7.79 -9.43 -35.12
N LEU A 678 -7.58 -8.18 -35.50
CA LEU A 678 -6.25 -7.56 -35.54
C LEU A 678 -5.67 -7.41 -34.13
N GLY A 679 -6.50 -7.01 -33.15
CA GLY A 679 -6.11 -6.96 -31.74
C GLY A 679 -5.65 -8.32 -31.20
N ALA A 680 -6.32 -9.41 -31.59
CA ALA A 680 -5.91 -10.77 -31.24
C ALA A 680 -4.57 -11.16 -31.87
N ALA A 681 -4.33 -10.82 -33.14
CA ALA A 681 -3.05 -11.09 -33.81
C ALA A 681 -1.88 -10.34 -33.15
N ILE A 682 -2.08 -9.06 -32.79
CA ILE A 682 -1.10 -8.26 -32.05
C ILE A 682 -0.83 -8.87 -30.67
N ARG A 683 -1.87 -9.33 -29.97
CA ARG A 683 -1.73 -10.03 -28.69
C ARG A 683 -0.86 -11.28 -28.82
N GLU A 684 -1.07 -12.09 -29.85
CA GLU A 684 -0.29 -13.31 -30.07
C GLU A 684 1.22 -13.01 -30.22
N LYS A 685 1.58 -11.95 -30.94
CA LYS A 685 2.97 -11.49 -31.04
C LYS A 685 3.56 -11.10 -29.68
N ARG A 686 2.77 -10.44 -28.83
CA ARG A 686 3.17 -10.07 -27.47
C ARG A 686 3.34 -11.32 -26.59
N LEU A 687 2.47 -12.32 -26.70
CA LEU A 687 2.57 -13.58 -25.97
C LEU A 687 3.86 -14.35 -26.31
N GLN A 688 4.25 -14.36 -27.58
CA GLN A 688 5.52 -14.94 -28.04
C GLN A 688 6.76 -14.26 -27.42
N LYS A 689 6.61 -13.00 -26.99
CA LYS A 689 7.65 -12.23 -26.27
C LYS A 689 7.54 -12.32 -24.75
N GLY A 690 6.66 -13.16 -24.21
CA GLY A 690 6.48 -13.32 -22.76
C GLY A 690 5.47 -12.37 -22.12
N ALA A 691 4.51 -11.83 -22.89
CA ALA A 691 3.38 -11.11 -22.29
C ALA A 691 2.51 -12.03 -21.42
N TRP A 692 1.88 -11.44 -20.41
CA TRP A 692 0.97 -12.15 -19.52
C TRP A 692 -0.26 -12.65 -20.27
N PRO A 693 -0.62 -13.95 -20.20
CA PRO A 693 -1.58 -14.54 -21.11
C PRO A 693 -3.02 -14.13 -20.81
N ILE A 694 -3.46 -14.21 -19.55
CA ILE A 694 -4.85 -13.98 -19.16
C ILE A 694 -4.85 -13.27 -17.81
N PHE A 695 -5.77 -12.32 -17.64
CA PHE A 695 -6.05 -11.72 -16.34
C PHE A 695 -6.91 -12.66 -15.51
N ILE A 696 -6.46 -12.98 -14.31
CA ILE A 696 -7.24 -13.74 -13.35
C ILE A 696 -8.05 -12.71 -12.57
N GLY A 697 -9.38 -12.81 -12.65
CA GLY A 697 -10.29 -11.88 -11.99
C GLY A 697 -10.11 -11.88 -10.47
N GLY A 698 -10.25 -10.71 -9.86
CA GLY A 698 -10.08 -10.50 -8.43
C GLY A 698 -11.38 -10.66 -7.65
N THR A 699 -11.38 -10.07 -6.46
CA THR A 699 -12.61 -9.94 -5.65
C THR A 699 -13.13 -8.52 -5.79
N SER A 700 -14.29 -8.36 -6.40
CA SER A 700 -14.94 -7.06 -6.51
C SER A 700 -15.89 -6.80 -5.33
N VAL A 701 -15.93 -5.52 -4.93
CA VAL A 701 -16.82 -5.02 -3.91
C VAL A 701 -17.66 -3.88 -4.47
N THR A 702 -18.98 -4.03 -4.36
CA THR A 702 -19.94 -2.96 -4.65
C THR A 702 -20.46 -2.38 -3.33
N VAL A 703 -20.43 -1.05 -3.22
CA VAL A 703 -20.97 -0.31 -2.06
C VAL A 703 -22.01 0.69 -2.55
N LYS A 704 -23.24 0.64 -1.99
CA LYS A 704 -24.28 1.63 -2.25
C LYS A 704 -24.80 2.23 -0.94
N THR A 705 -24.86 3.56 -0.85
CA THR A 705 -25.32 4.31 0.32
C THR A 705 -26.67 4.99 0.05
N GLY A 706 -27.49 5.15 1.08
CA GLY A 706 -28.71 5.98 1.00
C GLY A 706 -28.41 7.47 1.07
N ASP A 707 -29.40 8.31 0.74
CA ASP A 707 -29.28 9.77 0.81
C ASP A 707 -29.16 10.26 2.27
N VAL A 708 -28.35 11.31 2.49
CA VAL A 708 -28.20 11.94 3.81
C VAL A 708 -29.35 12.94 4.06
N PRO A 709 -30.11 12.84 5.16
CA PRO A 709 -31.19 13.77 5.45
C PRO A 709 -30.70 15.21 5.67
N LEU A 710 -31.36 16.19 5.03
CA LEU A 710 -30.96 17.61 4.98
C LEU A 710 -31.18 18.43 6.27
N LYS A 711 -31.86 17.87 7.29
CA LYS A 711 -32.18 18.59 8.54
C LYS A 711 -31.45 17.96 9.71
N GLN A 712 -30.66 18.77 10.40
CA GLN A 712 -29.98 18.41 11.64
C GLN A 712 -30.46 19.32 12.77
N GLU A 713 -30.78 18.75 13.92
CA GLU A 713 -31.00 19.50 15.15
C GLU A 713 -29.64 19.86 15.77
N GLU A 714 -29.59 20.94 16.56
CA GLU A 714 -28.38 21.35 17.28
C GLU A 714 -27.84 20.20 18.16
N ASP A 715 -26.51 20.01 18.23
CA ASP A 715 -25.85 18.90 18.93
C ASP A 715 -26.28 17.48 18.49
N THR A 716 -26.78 17.32 17.27
CA THR A 716 -27.09 16.00 16.69
C THR A 716 -26.52 15.84 15.28
N ALA A 717 -26.25 14.59 14.89
CA ALA A 717 -25.96 14.25 13.50
C ALA A 717 -26.91 13.13 13.04
N VAL A 718 -27.51 13.30 11.86
CA VAL A 718 -28.37 12.28 11.26
C VAL A 718 -27.51 11.43 10.32
N LEU A 719 -27.38 10.15 10.65
CA LEU A 719 -26.71 9.17 9.81
C LEU A 719 -27.73 8.46 8.91
N PRO A 720 -27.44 8.28 7.60
CA PRO A 720 -28.27 7.45 6.73
C PRO A 720 -28.22 5.97 7.14
N ALA A 721 -29.01 5.14 6.47
CA ALA A 721 -28.87 3.69 6.58
C ALA A 721 -27.44 3.25 6.25
N ASP A 722 -26.93 2.28 7.01
CA ASP A 722 -25.63 1.69 6.75
C ASP A 722 -25.58 1.09 5.33
N PRO A 723 -24.42 1.18 4.64
CA PRO A 723 -24.34 0.86 3.22
C PRO A 723 -24.74 -0.59 2.89
N TYR A 724 -25.32 -0.78 1.72
CA TYR A 724 -25.34 -2.07 1.05
C TYR A 724 -23.92 -2.42 0.60
N ILE A 725 -23.45 -3.63 0.93
CA ILE A 725 -22.15 -4.13 0.51
C ILE A 725 -22.34 -5.50 -0.13
N ARG A 726 -21.83 -5.67 -1.35
CA ARG A 726 -21.78 -6.95 -2.06
C ARG A 726 -20.33 -7.28 -2.41
N VAL A 727 -19.87 -8.46 -2.01
CA VAL A 727 -18.57 -9.04 -2.36
C VAL A 727 -18.80 -10.20 -3.31
N SER A 728 -18.10 -10.22 -4.44
CA SER A 728 -18.12 -11.33 -5.42
C SER A 728 -16.78 -11.43 -6.15
N HIS A 729 -16.55 -12.51 -6.88
CA HIS A 729 -15.44 -12.56 -7.84
C HIS A 729 -15.79 -11.83 -9.14
N ASP A 730 -14.79 -11.25 -9.77
CA ASP A 730 -14.94 -10.66 -11.11
C ASP A 730 -15.32 -11.74 -12.12
N LYS A 731 -16.36 -11.44 -12.91
CA LYS A 731 -16.84 -12.31 -13.98
C LYS A 731 -16.46 -11.79 -15.37
N PHE A 732 -15.86 -10.60 -15.43
CA PHE A 732 -15.56 -9.88 -16.66
C PHE A 732 -14.22 -9.16 -16.56
N ASN A 733 -13.39 -9.28 -17.60
CA ASN A 733 -12.03 -8.74 -17.65
C ASN A 733 -11.89 -7.56 -18.64
N GLY A 734 -12.99 -6.93 -19.03
CA GLY A 734 -13.01 -5.95 -20.11
C GLY A 734 -13.10 -6.57 -21.50
N ALA A 735 -13.45 -5.75 -22.49
CA ALA A 735 -13.48 -6.17 -23.89
C ALA A 735 -12.05 -6.31 -24.44
N SER A 736 -11.73 -7.43 -25.08
CA SER A 736 -10.36 -7.71 -25.54
C SER A 736 -9.86 -6.69 -26.58
N VAL A 737 -10.76 -6.16 -27.42
CA VAL A 737 -10.46 -5.13 -28.41
C VAL A 737 -9.91 -3.85 -27.77
N VAL A 738 -10.48 -3.41 -26.64
CA VAL A 738 -10.02 -2.24 -25.89
C VAL A 738 -8.65 -2.51 -25.29
N GLY A 739 -8.50 -3.60 -24.52
CA GLY A 739 -7.24 -3.91 -23.85
C GLY A 739 -6.04 -4.00 -24.81
N ASN A 740 -6.24 -4.62 -25.98
CA ASN A 740 -5.18 -4.76 -26.99
C ASN A 740 -4.83 -3.42 -27.67
N THR A 741 -5.82 -2.61 -28.01
CA THR A 741 -5.60 -1.33 -28.68
C THR A 741 -5.01 -0.26 -27.75
N MET A 742 -5.37 -0.26 -26.47
CA MET A 742 -4.75 0.65 -25.49
C MET A 742 -3.27 0.35 -25.27
N VAL A 743 -2.90 -0.94 -25.23
CA VAL A 743 -1.49 -1.33 -25.16
C VAL A 743 -0.75 -0.93 -26.44
N LEU A 744 -1.36 -1.12 -27.61
CA LEU A 744 -0.81 -0.68 -28.90
C LEU A 744 -0.58 0.84 -28.94
N ALA A 745 -1.53 1.65 -28.47
CA ALA A 745 -1.37 3.10 -28.39
C ALA A 745 -0.20 3.52 -27.50
N GLY A 746 -0.03 2.85 -26.35
CA GLY A 746 1.13 3.08 -25.48
C GLY A 746 2.47 2.63 -26.10
N GLU A 747 2.47 1.58 -26.92
CA GLU A 747 3.64 1.19 -27.72
C GLU A 747 3.96 2.24 -28.81
N ILE A 748 2.95 2.72 -29.55
CA ILE A 748 3.11 3.78 -30.56
C ILE A 748 3.69 5.05 -29.93
N ALA A 749 3.12 5.49 -28.80
CA ALA A 749 3.59 6.65 -28.07
C ALA A 749 5.07 6.49 -27.66
N ALA A 750 5.43 5.32 -27.14
CA ALA A 750 6.80 5.05 -26.73
C ALA A 750 7.78 5.05 -27.93
N ARG A 751 7.43 4.37 -29.04
CA ARG A 751 8.24 4.33 -30.26
C ARG A 751 8.42 5.71 -30.87
N TRP A 752 7.32 6.43 -31.07
CA TRP A 752 7.33 7.76 -31.68
C TRP A 752 8.19 8.76 -30.88
N CYS A 753 8.09 8.74 -29.55
CA CYS A 753 8.94 9.56 -28.68
C CYS A 753 10.39 9.09 -28.72
N SER A 754 10.64 7.77 -28.67
CA SER A 754 11.99 7.20 -28.71
C SER A 754 12.74 7.55 -29.99
N ASP A 755 12.09 7.49 -31.16
CA ASP A 755 12.71 7.84 -32.45
C ASP A 755 13.20 9.29 -32.50
N ARG A 756 12.49 10.16 -31.79
CA ARG A 756 12.77 11.60 -31.66
C ARG A 756 13.62 11.93 -30.43
N LYS A 757 14.03 10.92 -29.66
CA LYS A 757 14.71 11.04 -28.36
C LYS A 757 13.95 11.95 -27.37
N ILE A 758 12.62 12.02 -27.47
CA ILE A 758 11.78 12.80 -26.55
C ILE A 758 11.64 12.03 -25.23
N PRO A 759 12.10 12.60 -24.11
CA PRO A 759 11.95 11.96 -22.81
C PRO A 759 10.48 12.03 -22.35
N VAL A 760 9.94 10.86 -22.00
CA VAL A 760 8.59 10.69 -21.45
C VAL A 760 8.62 9.71 -20.27
N PRO A 761 7.52 9.58 -19.48
CA PRO A 761 7.40 8.57 -18.42
C PRO A 761 7.38 7.10 -18.92
N PHE A 762 8.48 6.61 -19.49
CA PHE A 762 8.60 5.22 -19.93
C PHE A 762 8.46 4.26 -18.74
N ARG A 763 7.83 3.11 -19.01
CA ARG A 763 7.72 2.00 -18.07
C ARG A 763 8.56 0.84 -18.58
N ARG A 764 9.58 0.49 -17.82
CA ARG A 764 10.53 -0.57 -18.18
C ARG A 764 10.85 -1.46 -16.98
N ASP A 765 11.21 -2.70 -17.24
CA ASP A 765 11.82 -3.58 -16.26
C ASP A 765 13.30 -3.23 -16.09
N ALA A 766 13.78 -3.19 -14.85
CA ALA A 766 15.17 -2.83 -14.57
C ALA A 766 16.19 -3.85 -15.14
N HIS A 767 15.86 -5.14 -15.13
CA HIS A 767 16.80 -6.24 -15.41
C HIS A 767 16.37 -7.19 -16.55
N SER A 768 15.14 -7.09 -17.08
CA SER A 768 14.62 -8.06 -18.07
C SER A 768 15.53 -8.22 -19.29
N LYS A 769 16.18 -7.15 -19.77
CA LYS A 769 17.10 -7.20 -20.92
C LYS A 769 18.24 -8.20 -20.73
N GLN A 770 18.73 -8.37 -19.50
CA GLN A 770 19.86 -9.23 -19.17
C GLN A 770 19.41 -10.69 -18.96
N ASN A 771 18.20 -10.90 -18.45
CA ASN A 771 17.69 -12.20 -18.02
C ASN A 771 16.67 -12.85 -18.98
N MET A 772 16.42 -12.24 -20.15
CA MET A 772 15.29 -12.58 -21.04
C MET A 772 15.14 -14.09 -21.34
N PRO A 773 16.20 -14.86 -21.69
CA PRO A 773 16.03 -16.28 -22.00
C PRO A 773 15.52 -17.09 -20.79
N GLN A 774 16.08 -16.83 -19.61
CA GLN A 774 15.69 -17.52 -18.36
C GLN A 774 14.28 -17.10 -17.92
N LEU A 775 13.97 -15.81 -18.07
CA LEU A 775 12.69 -15.23 -17.71
C LEU A 775 11.55 -15.82 -18.56
N LEU A 776 11.76 -15.95 -19.89
CA LEU A 776 10.78 -16.56 -20.78
C LEU A 776 10.58 -18.05 -20.47
N ASP A 777 11.67 -18.78 -20.20
CA ASP A 777 11.60 -20.20 -19.82
C ASP A 777 10.77 -20.40 -18.55
N TYR A 778 11.04 -19.61 -17.52
CA TYR A 778 10.31 -19.65 -16.26
C TYR A 778 8.83 -19.27 -16.44
N ALA A 779 8.53 -18.17 -17.13
CA ALA A 779 7.16 -17.73 -17.34
C ALA A 779 6.33 -18.79 -18.10
N THR A 780 6.90 -19.36 -19.17
CA THR A 780 6.18 -20.32 -20.03
C THR A 780 6.03 -21.70 -19.40
N LYS A 781 6.99 -22.17 -18.60
CA LYS A 781 6.95 -23.50 -17.97
C LYS A 781 6.31 -23.52 -16.59
N GLU A 782 6.48 -22.47 -15.78
CA GLU A 782 6.06 -22.47 -14.38
C GLU A 782 4.81 -21.61 -14.13
N LEU A 783 4.70 -20.45 -14.79
CA LEU A 783 3.62 -19.49 -14.51
C LEU A 783 2.41 -19.70 -15.41
N TYR A 784 2.61 -19.74 -16.72
CA TYR A 784 1.50 -19.76 -17.68
C TYR A 784 0.61 -20.99 -17.56
N PRO A 785 1.12 -22.21 -17.30
CA PRO A 785 0.26 -23.37 -17.07
C PRO A 785 -0.69 -23.20 -15.88
N LEU A 786 -0.32 -22.40 -14.87
CA LEU A 786 -1.18 -22.05 -13.74
C LEU A 786 -2.21 -20.99 -14.14
N VAL A 787 -1.76 -19.94 -14.83
CA VAL A 787 -2.62 -18.83 -15.27
C VAL A 787 -3.72 -19.31 -16.22
N TYR A 788 -3.41 -20.21 -17.16
CA TYR A 788 -4.42 -20.81 -18.05
C TYR A 788 -5.47 -21.66 -17.30
N LYS A 789 -5.14 -22.16 -16.11
CA LYS A 789 -6.07 -22.87 -15.22
C LYS A 789 -6.84 -21.92 -14.28
N GLY A 790 -6.61 -20.61 -14.38
CA GLY A 790 -7.18 -19.62 -13.46
C GLY A 790 -6.52 -19.61 -12.08
N ILE A 791 -5.33 -20.21 -11.93
CA ILE A 791 -4.62 -20.28 -10.65
C ILE A 791 -3.63 -19.13 -10.58
N SER A 792 -3.83 -18.24 -9.61
CA SER A 792 -2.91 -17.13 -9.35
C SER A 792 -1.54 -17.65 -8.89
N PRO A 793 -0.43 -17.10 -9.43
CA PRO A 793 0.91 -17.48 -8.99
C PRO A 793 1.09 -17.27 -7.49
N SER A 794 1.81 -18.19 -6.84
CA SER A 794 2.14 -18.07 -5.41
C SER A 794 3.03 -16.85 -5.12
N ALA A 795 3.18 -16.53 -3.83
CA ALA A 795 4.07 -15.45 -3.38
C ALA A 795 5.52 -15.67 -3.85
N ALA A 796 6.02 -16.89 -3.67
CA ALA A 796 7.35 -17.28 -4.11
C ALA A 796 7.52 -17.10 -5.63
N GLN A 797 6.50 -17.48 -6.40
CA GLN A 797 6.56 -17.38 -7.86
C GLN A 797 6.57 -15.93 -8.36
N ARG A 798 5.77 -15.05 -7.75
CA ARG A 798 5.77 -13.60 -8.04
C ARG A 798 7.08 -12.94 -7.66
N GLN A 799 7.64 -13.31 -6.51
CA GLN A 799 8.92 -12.78 -6.06
C GLN A 799 10.05 -13.21 -6.98
N GLU A 800 10.06 -14.47 -7.43
CA GLU A 800 11.06 -14.95 -8.39
C GLU A 800 10.95 -14.21 -9.74
N LEU A 801 9.73 -13.98 -10.22
CA LEU A 801 9.49 -13.14 -11.39
C LEU A 801 10.05 -11.72 -11.19
N SER A 802 9.73 -11.08 -10.06
CA SER A 802 10.21 -9.74 -9.70
C SER A 802 11.74 -9.68 -9.57
N ARG A 803 12.38 -10.74 -9.07
CA ARG A 803 13.85 -10.86 -9.01
C ARG A 803 14.48 -10.88 -10.40
N MET A 804 13.88 -11.61 -11.34
CA MET A 804 14.37 -11.72 -12.71
C MET A 804 14.11 -10.46 -13.54
N THR A 805 12.96 -9.80 -13.37
CA THR A 805 12.62 -8.55 -14.06
C THR A 805 13.25 -7.32 -13.40
N GLY A 806 13.53 -7.36 -12.09
CA GLY A 806 13.95 -6.21 -11.29
C GLY A 806 12.79 -5.26 -10.91
N GLY A 807 11.55 -5.64 -11.21
CA GLY A 807 10.37 -4.77 -11.09
C GLY A 807 10.31 -3.69 -12.18
N ILE A 808 9.18 -3.01 -12.25
CA ILE A 808 8.92 -1.94 -13.22
C ILE A 808 9.49 -0.63 -12.66
N GLU A 809 10.05 0.24 -13.48
CA GLU A 809 10.42 1.60 -13.09
C GLU A 809 9.86 2.64 -14.08
N LEU A 810 9.52 3.81 -13.54
CA LEU A 810 9.34 5.02 -14.36
C LEU A 810 10.73 5.57 -14.69
N SER A 811 11.00 5.70 -15.98
CA SER A 811 12.30 6.08 -16.53
C SER A 811 12.11 7.16 -17.61
N THR A 812 13.08 8.04 -17.77
CA THR A 812 13.15 8.96 -18.92
C THR A 812 13.70 8.27 -20.17
N GLU A 813 14.35 7.13 -20.00
CA GLU A 813 14.87 6.28 -21.07
C GLU A 813 13.93 5.11 -21.36
N PRO A 814 13.77 4.71 -22.64
CA PRO A 814 13.01 3.52 -23.01
C PRO A 814 13.67 2.23 -22.50
N GLY A 815 12.89 1.17 -22.41
CA GLY A 815 13.38 -0.17 -22.09
C GLY A 815 12.26 -1.22 -22.10
N PRO A 816 12.62 -2.51 -22.07
CA PRO A 816 11.66 -3.60 -22.23
C PRO A 816 10.67 -3.67 -21.07
N TYR A 817 9.45 -4.06 -21.38
CA TYR A 817 8.39 -4.36 -20.42
C TYR A 817 7.86 -5.78 -20.69
N PHE A 818 8.43 -6.73 -19.96
CA PHE A 818 8.23 -8.17 -20.14
C PHE A 818 6.78 -8.60 -20.03
N MET A 819 6.07 -8.16 -18.98
CA MET A 819 4.67 -8.56 -18.74
C MET A 819 3.72 -8.10 -19.87
N LEU A 820 4.08 -7.07 -20.63
CA LEU A 820 3.34 -6.65 -21.82
C LEU A 820 3.89 -7.22 -23.12
N GLY A 821 5.05 -7.88 -23.09
CA GLY A 821 5.75 -8.40 -24.28
C GLY A 821 6.24 -7.31 -25.22
N LEU A 822 6.64 -6.15 -24.68
CA LEU A 822 7.02 -4.96 -25.45
C LEU A 822 8.46 -4.54 -25.21
N ASP A 823 9.10 -3.99 -26.24
CA ASP A 823 10.48 -3.49 -26.17
C ASP A 823 10.57 -2.08 -25.53
N MET A 824 9.45 -1.34 -25.56
CA MET A 824 9.25 -0.04 -24.92
C MET A 824 7.76 0.24 -24.75
N TYR A 825 7.40 0.95 -23.68
CA TYR A 825 6.01 1.29 -23.40
C TYR A 825 5.90 2.57 -22.56
N THR A 826 4.87 3.37 -22.83
CA THR A 826 4.43 4.48 -22.00
C THR A 826 2.91 4.54 -21.98
N LYS A 827 2.30 5.04 -20.90
CA LYS A 827 0.84 5.22 -20.85
C LYS A 827 0.50 6.54 -21.52
N ALA A 828 -0.44 6.53 -22.47
CA ALA A 828 -0.82 7.72 -23.24
C ALA A 828 -2.32 7.77 -23.58
N THR A 829 -3.13 6.89 -23.00
CA THR A 829 -4.53 6.66 -23.40
C THR A 829 -5.54 7.21 -22.41
N SER A 830 -5.13 7.80 -21.29
CA SER A 830 -6.07 8.31 -20.28
C SER A 830 -5.67 9.62 -19.62
N PRO A 831 -5.45 10.70 -20.40
CA PRO A 831 -4.95 11.98 -19.90
C PRO A 831 -5.94 12.76 -19.01
N LEU A 832 -7.24 12.41 -19.00
CA LEU A 832 -8.23 13.03 -18.10
C LEU A 832 -8.18 12.47 -16.68
N ARG A 833 -7.65 11.25 -16.52
CA ARG A 833 -7.58 10.54 -15.24
C ARG A 833 -6.18 10.09 -14.82
N ARG A 834 -5.14 10.32 -15.64
CA ARG A 834 -3.74 10.02 -15.31
C ARG A 834 -2.82 11.17 -15.74
N PHE A 835 -2.13 11.76 -14.78
CA PHE A 835 -1.18 12.84 -15.01
C PHE A 835 0.04 12.36 -15.82
N SER A 836 0.43 11.08 -15.69
CA SER A 836 1.53 10.52 -16.48
C SER A 836 1.24 10.58 -17.98
N ASP A 837 -0.01 10.35 -18.37
CA ASP A 837 -0.45 10.40 -19.77
C ASP A 837 -0.52 11.86 -20.25
N LEU A 838 -0.94 12.78 -19.38
CA LEU A 838 -0.94 14.21 -19.65
C LEU A 838 0.47 14.75 -19.92
N ILE A 839 1.49 14.27 -19.18
CA ILE A 839 2.91 14.57 -19.47
C ILE A 839 3.29 14.09 -20.87
N VAL A 840 2.94 12.85 -21.24
CA VAL A 840 3.23 12.30 -22.57
C VAL A 840 2.62 13.19 -23.65
N HIS A 841 1.36 13.57 -23.49
CA HIS A 841 0.67 14.43 -24.44
C HIS A 841 1.29 15.83 -24.55
N TRP A 842 1.70 16.46 -23.44
CA TRP A 842 2.38 17.75 -23.47
C TRP A 842 3.72 17.70 -24.22
N GLN A 843 4.52 16.64 -24.00
CA GLN A 843 5.79 16.45 -24.71
C GLN A 843 5.55 16.24 -26.22
N ILE A 844 4.54 15.43 -26.59
CA ILE A 844 4.18 15.19 -27.99
C ILE A 844 3.68 16.47 -28.67
N HIS A 845 2.80 17.25 -28.04
CA HIS A 845 2.30 18.50 -28.60
C HIS A 845 3.40 19.53 -28.84
N ALA A 846 4.32 19.67 -27.87
CA ALA A 846 5.47 20.56 -28.02
C ALA A 846 6.34 20.15 -29.21
N ALA A 847 6.62 18.85 -29.34
CA ALA A 847 7.36 18.31 -30.47
C ALA A 847 6.64 18.53 -31.80
N LEU A 848 5.34 18.20 -31.90
CA LEU A 848 4.55 18.41 -33.11
C LEU A 848 4.45 19.89 -33.49
N ALA A 849 4.38 20.81 -32.52
CA ALA A 849 4.38 22.25 -32.79
C ALA A 849 5.70 22.69 -33.44
N HIS A 850 6.84 22.23 -32.90
CA HIS A 850 8.16 22.49 -33.48
C HIS A 850 8.33 21.89 -34.87
N GLU A 851 7.91 20.63 -35.07
CA GLU A 851 8.00 19.96 -36.38
C GLU A 851 7.20 20.69 -37.47
N ARG A 852 6.06 21.28 -37.10
CA ARG A 852 5.26 22.11 -38.02
C ARG A 852 5.96 23.41 -38.39
N GLU A 853 6.57 24.09 -37.42
CA GLU A 853 7.32 25.32 -37.65
C GLU A 853 8.53 25.07 -38.56
N MET A 854 9.28 24.00 -38.28
CA MET A 854 10.50 23.65 -39.01
C MET A 854 10.25 22.87 -40.30
N LYS A 855 9.02 22.35 -40.50
CA LYS A 855 8.62 21.49 -41.63
C LYS A 855 9.50 20.26 -41.83
N ARG A 856 10.02 19.72 -40.73
CA ARG A 856 10.81 18.48 -40.66
C ARG A 856 10.62 17.85 -39.29
N SER A 857 10.92 16.56 -39.18
CA SER A 857 10.99 15.91 -37.87
C SER A 857 12.09 16.51 -37.01
N ILE A 858 11.93 16.37 -35.68
CA ILE A 858 12.96 16.74 -34.72
C ILE A 858 14.27 16.03 -35.06
N ASP A 859 15.36 16.80 -35.09
CA ASP A 859 16.72 16.33 -35.28
C ASP A 859 17.53 16.78 -34.08
N THR A 860 17.88 15.86 -33.19
CA THR A 860 18.61 16.18 -31.96
C THR A 860 20.02 16.72 -32.17
N GLU A 861 20.58 16.61 -33.37
CA GLU A 861 21.87 17.25 -33.70
C GLU A 861 21.69 18.74 -34.03
N ALA A 862 20.49 19.16 -34.44
CA ALA A 862 20.17 20.53 -34.84
C ALA A 862 19.23 21.27 -33.87
N ASP A 863 18.43 20.53 -33.11
CA ASP A 863 17.38 21.05 -32.21
C ASP A 863 17.76 20.85 -30.74
N ASP A 864 17.61 21.89 -29.92
CA ASP A 864 17.73 21.79 -28.47
C ASP A 864 16.39 21.36 -27.85
N LEU A 865 16.29 20.09 -27.46
CA LEU A 865 15.10 19.54 -26.83
C LEU A 865 14.72 20.28 -25.54
N ASN A 866 15.67 20.82 -24.78
CA ASN A 866 15.37 21.54 -23.55
C ASN A 866 14.72 22.91 -23.81
N ALA A 867 14.89 23.46 -25.01
CA ALA A 867 14.21 24.68 -25.44
C ALA A 867 12.79 24.41 -26.00
N ILE A 868 12.54 23.19 -26.47
CA ILE A 868 11.28 22.79 -27.12
C ILE A 868 10.31 22.20 -26.09
N LEU A 869 10.80 21.30 -25.23
CA LEU A 869 9.96 20.45 -24.41
C LEU A 869 9.60 21.12 -23.06
N PRO A 870 8.33 21.02 -22.61
CA PRO A 870 7.93 21.58 -21.32
C PRO A 870 8.55 20.87 -20.11
N PHE A 871 8.90 19.59 -20.25
CA PHE A 871 9.65 18.83 -19.25
C PHE A 871 11.02 18.46 -19.84
N THR A 872 12.07 19.04 -19.27
CA THR A 872 13.45 18.94 -19.74
C THR A 872 14.16 17.74 -19.11
N ASP A 873 15.37 17.43 -19.58
CA ASP A 873 16.20 16.37 -19.00
C ASP A 873 16.54 16.63 -17.53
N GLU A 874 16.49 17.90 -17.09
CA GLU A 874 16.72 18.28 -15.70
C GLU A 874 15.45 18.18 -14.84
N THR A 875 14.28 18.58 -15.38
CA THR A 875 13.05 18.67 -14.60
C THR A 875 12.26 17.36 -14.56
N LEU A 876 12.19 16.63 -15.68
CA LEU A 876 11.38 15.41 -15.78
C LEU A 876 11.78 14.34 -14.75
N PRO A 877 13.06 14.01 -14.50
CA PRO A 877 13.42 13.00 -13.50
C PRO A 877 12.91 13.32 -12.09
N ASN A 878 12.85 14.60 -11.71
CA ASN A 878 12.32 15.02 -10.42
C ASN A 878 10.79 14.88 -10.40
N THR A 879 10.11 15.28 -11.48
CA THR A 879 8.66 15.08 -11.64
C THR A 879 8.29 13.59 -11.58
N LEU A 880 9.02 12.71 -12.27
CA LEU A 880 8.79 11.26 -12.25
C LEU A 880 8.94 10.66 -10.84
N SER A 881 9.92 11.16 -10.08
CA SER A 881 10.17 10.72 -8.71
C SER A 881 8.97 11.03 -7.80
N LEU A 882 8.43 12.25 -7.89
CA LEU A 882 7.23 12.67 -7.14
C LEU A 882 5.97 11.98 -7.63
N LEU A 883 5.82 11.84 -8.94
CA LEU A 883 4.70 11.16 -9.59
C LEU A 883 4.61 9.71 -9.11
N ARG A 884 5.72 8.96 -9.14
CA ARG A 884 5.81 7.58 -8.63
C ARG A 884 5.33 7.46 -7.18
N MET A 885 5.74 8.39 -6.32
CA MET A 885 5.29 8.42 -4.92
C MET A 885 3.78 8.61 -4.85
N ARG A 886 3.23 9.60 -5.57
CA ARG A 886 1.81 9.95 -5.50
C ARG A 886 0.88 8.91 -6.17
N GLU A 887 1.32 8.25 -7.24
CA GLU A 887 0.63 7.07 -7.78
C GLU A 887 0.57 5.95 -6.72
N LYS A 888 1.67 5.71 -6.00
CA LYS A 888 1.65 4.75 -4.88
C LYS A 888 0.69 5.15 -3.77
N MET A 889 0.56 6.45 -3.47
CA MET A 889 -0.40 6.98 -2.49
C MET A 889 -1.83 6.68 -2.89
N ALA A 890 -2.20 7.03 -4.13
CA ALA A 890 -3.52 6.80 -4.68
C ALA A 890 -3.90 5.31 -4.63
N ARG A 891 -3.01 4.42 -5.12
CA ARG A 891 -3.21 2.97 -5.03
C ARG A 891 -3.37 2.45 -3.60
N THR A 892 -2.64 3.00 -2.64
CA THR A 892 -2.77 2.57 -1.23
C THR A 892 -4.15 2.87 -0.66
N ILE A 893 -4.78 3.97 -1.08
CA ILE A 893 -6.16 4.30 -0.71
C ILE A 893 -7.14 3.34 -1.41
N SER A 894 -6.94 3.05 -2.71
CA SER A 894 -7.76 2.10 -3.46
C SER A 894 -7.75 0.68 -2.89
N ARG A 895 -6.71 0.26 -2.16
CA ARG A 895 -6.65 -1.03 -1.45
C ARG A 895 -7.65 -1.19 -0.28
N GLY A 896 -8.52 -0.21 -0.07
CA GLY A 896 -9.61 -0.28 0.90
C GLY A 896 -10.65 -1.38 0.62
N THR A 897 -10.65 -2.02 -0.55
CA THR A 897 -11.52 -3.17 -0.89
C THR A 897 -11.50 -4.26 0.18
N LYS A 898 -10.30 -4.63 0.66
CA LYS A 898 -10.16 -5.63 1.74
C LYS A 898 -10.86 -5.20 3.03
N GLU A 899 -10.81 -3.92 3.39
CA GLU A 899 -11.47 -3.41 4.60
C GLU A 899 -13.01 -3.45 4.44
N TRP A 900 -13.52 -3.21 3.22
CA TRP A 900 -14.94 -3.44 2.91
C TRP A 900 -15.34 -4.91 3.01
N MET A 901 -14.51 -5.84 2.49
CA MET A 901 -14.77 -7.28 2.62
C MET A 901 -14.80 -7.72 4.09
N LEU A 902 -13.85 -7.24 4.90
CA LEU A 902 -13.81 -7.53 6.34
C LEU A 902 -15.01 -6.92 7.07
N MET A 903 -15.44 -5.70 6.70
CA MET A 903 -16.64 -5.09 7.27
C MET A 903 -17.90 -5.88 6.90
N ALA A 904 -18.02 -6.33 5.64
CA ALA A 904 -19.10 -7.21 5.23
C ALA A 904 -19.07 -8.54 6.01
N LEU A 905 -17.89 -9.12 6.21
CA LEU A 905 -17.70 -10.34 7.01
C LEU A 905 -18.14 -10.14 8.46
N VAL A 906 -17.71 -9.06 9.12
CA VAL A 906 -18.14 -8.75 10.50
C VAL A 906 -19.65 -8.58 10.57
N ARG A 907 -20.25 -7.87 9.63
CA ARG A 907 -21.70 -7.66 9.61
C ARG A 907 -22.47 -8.96 9.42
N ALA A 908 -22.07 -9.75 8.45
CA ALA A 908 -22.65 -11.05 8.16
C ALA A 908 -22.49 -12.03 9.34
N TRP A 909 -21.37 -11.99 10.06
CA TRP A 909 -21.10 -12.90 11.18
C TRP A 909 -21.73 -12.45 12.50
N LYS A 910 -21.58 -11.18 12.88
CA LYS A 910 -22.03 -10.67 14.19
C LYS A 910 -23.49 -10.24 14.21
N PHE A 911 -23.98 -9.63 13.14
CA PHE A 911 -25.30 -8.98 13.14
C PHE A 911 -26.33 -9.73 12.28
N GLU A 912 -26.00 -10.04 11.03
CA GLU A 912 -26.97 -10.59 10.05
C GLU A 912 -27.03 -12.13 10.07
N LYS A 913 -26.03 -12.81 10.66
CA LYS A 913 -25.96 -14.27 10.84
C LYS A 913 -26.06 -15.07 9.54
N THR A 914 -25.42 -14.57 8.47
CA THR A 914 -25.41 -15.17 7.14
C THR A 914 -24.13 -15.93 6.79
N VAL A 915 -23.07 -15.81 7.61
CA VAL A 915 -21.81 -16.57 7.42
C VAL A 915 -22.00 -18.01 7.91
N PRO A 916 -21.48 -19.04 7.19
CA PRO A 916 -21.46 -20.41 7.67
C PRO A 916 -20.80 -20.56 9.05
N GLU A 917 -21.33 -21.44 9.90
CA GLU A 917 -20.74 -21.70 11.23
C GLU A 917 -19.36 -22.35 11.16
N ARG A 918 -19.06 -23.06 10.06
CA ARG A 918 -17.78 -23.73 9.83
C ARG A 918 -17.22 -23.31 8.48
N LEU A 919 -15.94 -22.97 8.49
CA LEU A 919 -15.15 -22.60 7.32
C LEU A 919 -13.96 -23.57 7.19
N SER A 920 -13.43 -23.73 5.99
CA SER A 920 -12.19 -24.47 5.77
C SER A 920 -11.00 -23.51 5.77
N PHE A 921 -9.99 -23.78 6.59
CA PHE A 921 -8.74 -23.05 6.63
C PHE A 921 -7.62 -23.90 6.03
N THR A 922 -6.88 -23.36 5.06
CA THR A 922 -5.70 -24.03 4.46
C THR A 922 -4.43 -23.32 4.90
N VAL A 923 -3.48 -24.08 5.47
CA VAL A 923 -2.20 -23.55 6.00
C VAL A 923 -1.28 -23.12 4.85
N ASP A 924 -0.85 -21.86 4.88
CA ASP A 924 0.17 -21.32 3.96
C ASP A 924 1.56 -21.28 4.61
N ALA A 925 1.64 -20.95 5.91
CA ALA A 925 2.90 -20.84 6.62
C ALA A 925 2.76 -21.14 8.12
N ARG A 926 3.87 -21.57 8.74
CA ARG A 926 3.99 -21.88 10.17
C ARG A 926 5.03 -20.99 10.84
N TRP A 927 4.78 -20.62 12.10
CA TRP A 927 5.76 -19.98 12.98
C TRP A 927 5.66 -20.50 14.43
N LYS A 928 6.51 -19.99 15.32
CA LYS A 928 6.62 -20.45 16.73
C LYS A 928 5.34 -20.30 17.56
N GLN A 929 4.43 -19.39 17.18
CA GLN A 929 3.25 -18.99 17.96
C GLN A 929 1.91 -19.32 17.25
N GLY A 930 1.93 -20.05 16.14
CA GLY A 930 0.72 -20.34 15.36
C GLY A 930 1.00 -20.62 13.89
N VAL A 931 -0.05 -20.55 13.08
CA VAL A 931 0.00 -20.72 11.62
C VAL A 931 -0.87 -19.67 10.91
N SER A 932 -0.45 -19.25 9.71
CA SER A 932 -1.25 -18.41 8.80
C SER A 932 -1.71 -19.24 7.64
N GLY A 933 -2.82 -18.81 7.06
CA GLY A 933 -3.43 -19.47 5.94
C GLY A 933 -4.55 -18.64 5.36
N ARG A 934 -5.42 -19.30 4.61
CA ARG A 934 -6.59 -18.71 3.98
C ARG A 934 -7.84 -19.49 4.34
N ILE A 935 -8.93 -18.78 4.60
CA ILE A 935 -10.26 -19.39 4.72
C ILE A 935 -10.91 -19.49 3.33
N ASP A 936 -11.75 -20.49 3.14
CA ASP A 936 -12.50 -20.76 1.91
C ASP A 936 -13.64 -19.76 1.60
N LEU A 937 -13.55 -18.55 2.15
CA LEU A 937 -14.45 -17.43 1.89
C LEU A 937 -13.64 -16.32 1.24
N PHE A 938 -13.70 -16.24 -0.10
CA PHE A 938 -12.90 -15.32 -0.92
C PHE A 938 -11.39 -15.39 -0.65
N ASP A 939 -10.87 -16.57 -0.32
CA ASP A 939 -9.45 -16.81 0.00
C ASP A 939 -8.86 -15.83 1.03
N LEU A 940 -9.70 -15.32 1.93
CA LEU A 940 -9.30 -14.32 2.92
C LEU A 940 -8.20 -14.85 3.85
N SER A 941 -7.12 -14.09 3.97
CA SER A 941 -6.02 -14.45 4.87
C SER A 941 -6.44 -14.39 6.34
N ALA A 942 -6.19 -15.48 7.05
CA ALA A 942 -6.54 -15.65 8.46
C ALA A 942 -5.39 -16.28 9.26
N ASN A 943 -5.50 -16.20 10.58
CA ASN A 943 -4.48 -16.67 11.51
C ASN A 943 -5.08 -17.61 12.57
N LEU A 944 -4.36 -18.70 12.85
CA LEU A 944 -4.61 -19.64 13.93
C LEU A 944 -3.50 -19.47 14.98
N THR A 945 -3.85 -18.94 16.15
CA THR A 945 -2.92 -18.80 17.29
C THR A 945 -2.75 -20.13 18.03
N ILE A 946 -1.76 -20.23 18.93
CA ILE A 946 -1.63 -21.40 19.83
C ILE A 946 -2.95 -21.68 20.54
N ASP A 947 -3.59 -20.65 21.11
CA ASP A 947 -4.87 -20.80 21.82
C ASP A 947 -6.00 -21.25 20.88
N GLY A 948 -5.96 -20.81 19.62
CA GLY A 948 -6.90 -21.25 18.58
C GLY A 948 -6.69 -22.70 18.12
N ILE A 949 -5.51 -23.29 18.34
CA ILE A 949 -5.16 -24.68 17.97
C ILE A 949 -5.25 -25.64 19.16
N ASP A 950 -5.31 -25.11 20.39
CA ASP A 950 -5.06 -25.85 21.62
C ASP A 950 -5.89 -27.14 21.72
N GLY A 951 -5.23 -28.22 22.18
CA GLY A 951 -5.83 -29.54 22.31
C GLY A 951 -5.96 -30.38 21.03
N LEU A 952 -5.67 -29.84 19.83
CA LEU A 952 -5.78 -30.60 18.57
C LEU A 952 -4.45 -31.16 18.05
N VAL A 953 -3.48 -30.29 17.80
CA VAL A 953 -2.19 -30.67 17.20
C VAL A 953 -1.08 -29.73 17.67
N LEU A 954 0.14 -30.25 17.84
CA LEU A 954 1.29 -29.40 18.15
C LEU A 954 1.67 -28.58 16.92
N VAL A 955 1.92 -27.28 17.09
CA VAL A 955 2.30 -26.37 15.99
C VAL A 955 3.46 -26.94 15.14
N LYS A 956 4.48 -27.52 15.79
CA LYS A 956 5.62 -28.16 15.12
C LYS A 956 5.28 -29.36 14.20
N ASN A 957 4.08 -29.91 14.32
CA ASN A 957 3.60 -31.04 13.52
C ASN A 957 2.70 -30.60 12.36
N ILE A 958 2.29 -29.32 12.34
CA ILE A 958 1.47 -28.76 11.25
C ILE A 958 2.37 -28.51 10.04
N LYS A 959 1.91 -28.89 8.86
CA LYS A 959 2.60 -28.66 7.58
C LYS A 959 1.84 -27.67 6.70
N VAL A 960 2.57 -27.03 5.78
CA VAL A 960 1.95 -26.23 4.71
C VAL A 960 1.02 -27.13 3.88
N GLY A 961 -0.16 -26.63 3.56
CA GLY A 961 -1.22 -27.37 2.87
C GLY A 961 -2.09 -28.28 3.74
N ASP A 962 -1.82 -28.39 5.05
CA ASP A 962 -2.79 -28.99 5.98
C ASP A 962 -4.08 -28.16 6.01
N LYS A 963 -5.22 -28.81 6.28
CA LYS A 963 -6.52 -28.15 6.38
C LYS A 963 -7.09 -28.24 7.78
N PHE A 964 -7.83 -27.22 8.19
CA PHE A 964 -8.59 -27.19 9.43
C PHE A 964 -10.04 -26.84 9.15
N ASP A 965 -10.97 -27.51 9.83
CA ASP A 965 -12.31 -26.94 10.02
C ASP A 965 -12.18 -25.88 11.10
N VAL A 966 -12.63 -24.67 10.84
CA VAL A 966 -12.48 -23.52 11.74
C VAL A 966 -13.78 -22.76 11.92
N GLU A 967 -13.88 -22.03 13.03
CA GLU A 967 -14.88 -20.98 13.25
C GLU A 967 -14.20 -19.61 13.35
N LEU A 968 -14.91 -18.54 12.96
CA LEU A 968 -14.43 -17.17 13.18
C LEU A 968 -14.35 -16.89 14.68
N ALA A 969 -13.16 -16.51 15.15
CA ALA A 969 -12.94 -16.14 16.55
C ALA A 969 -12.94 -14.62 16.73
N ASP A 970 -12.30 -13.89 15.82
CA ASP A 970 -12.21 -12.44 15.85
C ASP A 970 -11.90 -11.86 14.47
N VAL A 971 -12.40 -10.67 14.17
CA VAL A 971 -12.15 -9.96 12.90
C VAL A 971 -11.91 -8.48 13.21
N ASN A 972 -10.69 -8.02 12.96
CA ASN A 972 -10.29 -6.65 13.16
C ASN A 972 -10.11 -5.96 11.79
N VAL A 973 -11.08 -5.11 11.43
CA VAL A 973 -11.07 -4.36 10.17
C VAL A 973 -9.94 -3.33 10.16
N HIS A 974 -9.66 -2.69 11.30
CA HIS A 974 -8.62 -1.66 11.45
C HIS A 974 -7.22 -2.19 11.12
N SER A 975 -6.84 -3.32 11.72
CA SER A 975 -5.54 -3.98 11.51
C SER A 975 -5.56 -4.99 10.36
N ARG A 976 -6.70 -5.17 9.67
CA ARG A 976 -6.93 -6.11 8.56
C ARG A 976 -6.62 -7.58 8.91
N GLN A 977 -6.95 -8.00 10.13
CA GLN A 977 -6.65 -9.35 10.64
C GLN A 977 -7.92 -10.16 10.89
N ILE A 978 -7.86 -11.43 10.49
CA ILE A 978 -8.85 -12.45 10.84
C ILE A 978 -8.18 -13.47 11.76
N PHE A 979 -8.83 -13.77 12.87
CA PHE A 979 -8.48 -14.87 13.76
C PHE A 979 -9.57 -15.92 13.71
N VAL A 980 -9.13 -17.16 13.59
CA VAL A 980 -10.03 -18.32 13.60
C VAL A 980 -9.63 -19.26 14.72
N LYS A 981 -10.55 -20.15 15.09
CA LYS A 981 -10.32 -21.21 16.06
C LYS A 981 -10.53 -22.55 15.38
N ALA A 982 -9.57 -23.46 15.56
CA ALA A 982 -9.62 -24.79 14.98
C ALA A 982 -10.64 -25.66 15.72
N LEU A 983 -11.49 -26.33 14.95
CA LEU A 983 -12.46 -27.32 15.40
C LEU A 983 -11.95 -28.74 15.10
N LYS A 984 -11.28 -28.92 13.96
CA LYS A 984 -10.74 -30.22 13.52
C LYS A 984 -9.53 -30.03 12.62
N HIS A 985 -8.51 -30.87 12.76
CA HIS A 985 -7.34 -30.93 11.88
C HIS A 985 -7.49 -32.06 10.87
N HIS A 986 -7.22 -31.76 9.60
CA HIS A 986 -7.15 -32.72 8.50
C HIS A 986 -5.72 -32.69 7.95
N HIS A 987 -4.94 -33.71 8.31
CA HIS A 987 -3.58 -33.85 7.81
C HIS A 987 -3.58 -34.12 6.31
N ASN A 988 -2.71 -33.44 5.56
CA ASN A 988 -2.51 -33.70 4.14
C ASN A 988 -1.38 -34.72 3.93
N PRO A 989 -1.67 -36.00 3.62
CA PRO A 989 -0.65 -37.03 3.42
C PRO A 989 0.17 -36.82 2.13
N ASN A 990 -0.33 -36.02 1.18
CA ASN A 990 0.36 -35.63 -0.05
C ASN A 990 1.16 -34.32 0.10
N SER A 991 1.42 -33.88 1.33
CA SER A 991 2.36 -32.77 1.59
C SER A 991 3.77 -33.20 1.18
N GLN A 992 4.08 -33.07 -0.11
CA GLN A 992 5.46 -33.10 -0.59
C GLN A 992 6.24 -32.00 0.14
N PRO A 993 7.48 -32.25 0.60
CA PRO A 993 8.39 -31.13 0.84
C PRO A 993 8.39 -30.32 -0.46
N ALA A 994 8.24 -28.99 -0.34
CA ALA A 994 8.12 -28.08 -1.49
C ALA A 994 9.04 -28.54 -2.61
N LEU A 995 8.46 -28.91 -3.77
CA LEU A 995 9.20 -29.40 -4.92
C LEU A 995 10.36 -28.44 -5.19
N SER A 996 11.58 -28.94 -4.98
CA SER A 996 12.76 -28.33 -5.56
C SER A 996 12.67 -28.56 -7.08
N PRO A 997 13.00 -27.58 -7.94
CA PRO A 997 12.94 -27.78 -9.39
C PRO A 997 13.90 -28.86 -9.93
N ASP A 998 14.79 -29.40 -9.10
CA ASP A 998 15.80 -30.38 -9.52
C ASP A 998 15.63 -31.73 -8.82
N SER A 999 14.73 -32.57 -9.32
CA SER A 999 14.89 -34.02 -9.19
C SER A 999 14.31 -34.74 -10.40
N ALA A 1000 15.12 -34.88 -11.44
CA ALA A 1000 14.90 -35.92 -12.43
C ALA A 1000 15.14 -37.27 -11.76
N GLU A 1001 14.09 -38.06 -11.54
CA GLU A 1001 14.25 -39.46 -11.13
C GLU A 1001 14.95 -40.24 -12.26
N PRO A 1002 15.93 -41.10 -11.94
CA PRO A 1002 16.53 -41.98 -12.92
C PRO A 1002 15.54 -43.10 -13.25
N THR A 1003 15.17 -43.21 -14.53
CA THR A 1003 14.47 -44.37 -15.08
C THR A 1003 15.26 -45.65 -14.77
N PRO A 1004 14.66 -46.68 -14.15
CA PRO A 1004 15.26 -48.00 -14.12
C PRO A 1004 15.03 -48.66 -15.47
N ALA A 1005 16.11 -49.16 -16.05
CA ALA A 1005 16.13 -49.88 -17.32
C ALA A 1005 15.20 -51.11 -17.32
N SER A 1006 14.32 -51.17 -18.33
CA SER A 1006 14.10 -52.32 -19.23
C SER A 1006 13.07 -51.94 -20.30
#